data_AF-A0A6J1PBT6-F1
#
_entry.id   AF-A0A6J1PBT6-F1
#
_cell.length_a   1.000
_cell.length_b   1.000
_cell.length_c   1.000
_cell.angle_alpha   90.00
_cell.angle_beta   90.00
_cell.angle_gamma   90.00
#
_symmetry.space_group_name_H-M   'P 1'
#
loop_
_entity.id
_entity.type
_entity.pdbx_description
1 polymer ?
#
loop_
_entity_poly.entity_id
_entity_poly.type
_entity_poly.pdbx_seq_one_letter_code
_entity_poly.pdbx_strand_id
1 'polypeptide(L)'
;MSPVESVPVAVLGHVDDYVELLYDDIPEKIKGSALILQLARNPDNLIELARNEALLSALSRVLREEWKRSIELSTNIVYTFFCFSTYIEFHSVIIQYKIGSLCMDVIDYELKRYDQWKEKVEGKKQLIMPDKNELPKSRIPEPKRRPKSGTWAVADVNIQKSRSIVSSYHEDLCNASDEFLSKNDEEQMKRKLKTLSKRQEQLLRVAFYMLLNIADNVKVEEKMHKKDVVGLLIGAMERHSNIDLLILIVSFLQKLSIFVENKNAMASKGIIEKLAPLLNSPNADLVNVTLKLLFNLTFDTKLRNKMVKVNLLPKFVQFTSDDKHINLAMKILYHLSLDDRVKVMFTQSDCVKLLTDMLLLNVNSEVSCEGPGTTDVLLALCVNLAWCERAAQQMSAEGRLRELLARAFRHRNYMLMKLVRNLSHHVQIKPLFVEFVGDIADAVTSSNASEEFVIECLGTLSNILTVDNNIDIHAVVERYDLIECILKWLDGARGCDAELVLEAVVAAGALAADERAAAALAARAGGALVAALRQRQADDEHVLQTVFAFRQLLAHPRAAAHLVSSTEAPAYLIDLMQDKNAEIRKMCDSCLDIISQMQNDWAARIKVERFRCHNGQWLSVVETLGAEAGAGGGAGDAPDDLPPYLSAEYLTTHRLATTSSDSQISLNDDSDSFSGEADYNRANSRNTQDGQSDELLGLSDSLSGKTSEDETQFTKSAHAFS
;
A
#
# COMPACT_ATOMS: atom_id res chain seq x y z
N MET A 1 -32.07 9.18 -50.90
CA MET A 1 -30.62 9.41 -50.90
C MET A 1 -30.40 10.85 -51.33
N SER A 2 -30.13 11.73 -50.37
CA SER A 2 -29.67 13.10 -50.65
C SER A 2 -28.16 13.03 -50.84
N PRO A 3 -27.57 13.77 -51.79
CA PRO A 3 -26.14 13.72 -52.04
C PRO A 3 -25.39 14.26 -50.81
N VAL A 4 -24.43 13.48 -50.33
CA VAL A 4 -23.44 13.94 -49.36
C VAL A 4 -22.58 14.95 -50.11
N GLU A 5 -22.80 16.24 -49.88
CA GLU A 5 -21.87 17.28 -50.32
C GLU A 5 -20.48 16.93 -49.77
N SER A 6 -19.53 16.66 -50.66
CA SER A 6 -18.14 16.41 -50.31
C SER A 6 -17.60 17.64 -49.59
N VAL A 7 -17.17 17.47 -48.34
CA VAL A 7 -16.50 18.53 -47.58
C VAL A 7 -15.30 19.03 -48.41
N PRO A 8 -15.20 20.33 -48.72
CA PRO A 8 -14.13 20.87 -49.55
C PRO A 8 -12.77 20.58 -48.90
N VAL A 9 -11.77 20.20 -49.71
CA VAL A 9 -10.40 19.95 -49.24
C VAL A 9 -9.77 21.27 -48.83
N ALA A 10 -9.43 21.41 -47.54
CA ALA A 10 -8.74 22.58 -47.02
C ALA A 10 -7.32 22.70 -47.60
N VAL A 11 -6.91 23.93 -47.91
CA VAL A 11 -5.58 24.27 -48.46
C VAL A 11 -4.93 25.31 -47.55
N LEU A 12 -3.65 25.10 -47.21
CA LEU A 12 -2.93 25.90 -46.22
C LEU A 12 -2.86 27.40 -46.58
N GLY A 13 -2.74 27.73 -47.86
CA GLY A 13 -2.72 29.12 -48.34
C GLY A 13 -4.02 29.91 -48.11
N HIS A 14 -5.12 29.24 -47.73
CA HIS A 14 -6.42 29.86 -47.46
C HIS A 14 -6.78 29.90 -45.97
N VAL A 15 -5.79 29.74 -45.06
CA VAL A 15 -6.04 29.75 -43.62
C VAL A 15 -6.75 31.02 -43.16
N ASP A 16 -6.39 32.19 -43.70
CA ASP A 16 -7.01 33.46 -43.32
C ASP A 16 -8.51 33.48 -43.67
N ASP A 17 -8.90 32.95 -44.84
CA ASP A 17 -10.31 32.79 -45.22
C ASP A 17 -11.08 31.91 -44.22
N TYR A 18 -10.42 30.88 -43.66
CA TYR A 18 -11.02 29.98 -42.67
C TYR A 18 -11.12 30.63 -41.28
N VAL A 19 -10.20 31.54 -40.96
CA VAL A 19 -10.21 32.34 -39.72
C VAL A 19 -11.34 33.37 -39.76
N GLU A 20 -11.61 34.00 -40.90
CA GLU A 20 -12.73 34.94 -41.06
C GLU A 20 -14.08 34.27 -40.73
N LEU A 21 -14.28 33.02 -41.16
CA LEU A 21 -15.47 32.23 -40.82
C LEU A 21 -15.67 32.03 -39.30
N LEU A 22 -14.64 32.22 -38.48
CA LEU A 22 -14.73 32.14 -37.01
C LEU A 22 -15.37 33.38 -36.37
N TYR A 23 -15.61 34.45 -37.13
CA TYR A 23 -16.29 35.66 -36.66
C TYR A 23 -17.80 35.68 -36.97
N ASP A 24 -18.26 34.79 -37.87
CA ASP A 24 -19.64 34.70 -38.33
C ASP A 24 -20.57 33.92 -37.37
N ASP A 25 -21.74 33.50 -37.87
CA ASP A 25 -22.70 32.68 -37.14
C ASP A 25 -22.18 31.23 -36.91
N ILE A 26 -22.89 30.48 -36.06
CA ILE A 26 -22.47 29.14 -35.62
C ILE A 26 -22.24 28.15 -36.78
N PRO A 27 -23.08 28.09 -37.85
CA PRO A 27 -22.82 27.20 -38.98
C PRO A 27 -21.50 27.48 -39.70
N GLU A 28 -21.18 28.75 -39.92
CA GLU A 28 -19.97 29.23 -40.57
C GLU A 28 -18.75 28.94 -39.70
N LYS A 29 -18.85 29.15 -38.38
CA LYS A 29 -17.82 28.76 -37.40
C LYS A 29 -17.54 27.26 -37.40
N ILE A 30 -18.58 26.42 -37.50
CA ILE A 30 -18.41 24.97 -37.60
C ILE A 30 -17.65 24.62 -38.89
N LYS A 31 -18.01 25.26 -40.02
CA LYS A 31 -17.33 25.07 -41.30
C LYS A 31 -15.86 25.52 -41.25
N GLY A 32 -15.58 26.72 -40.75
CA GLY A 32 -14.23 27.26 -40.59
C GLY A 32 -13.36 26.38 -39.69
N SER A 33 -13.86 26.02 -38.50
CA SER A 33 -13.14 25.14 -37.58
C SER A 33 -12.90 23.74 -38.14
N ALA A 34 -13.80 23.20 -38.97
CA ALA A 34 -13.61 21.90 -39.62
C ALA A 34 -12.50 21.94 -40.68
N LEU A 35 -12.41 23.01 -41.47
CA LEU A 35 -11.35 23.21 -42.47
C LEU A 35 -9.98 23.39 -41.79
N ILE A 36 -9.94 24.17 -40.71
CA ILE A 36 -8.73 24.34 -39.88
C ILE A 36 -8.29 22.98 -39.29
N LEU A 37 -9.22 22.21 -38.74
CA LEU A 37 -8.92 20.87 -38.23
C LEU A 37 -8.37 19.95 -39.33
N GLN A 38 -8.93 20.01 -40.54
CA GLN A 38 -8.44 19.22 -41.66
C GLN A 38 -6.98 19.54 -41.97
N LEU A 39 -6.58 20.82 -41.90
CA LEU A 39 -5.18 21.23 -42.05
C LEU A 39 -4.31 20.71 -40.90
N ALA A 40 -4.76 20.86 -39.66
CA ALA A 40 -4.00 20.46 -38.47
C ALA A 40 -3.80 18.93 -38.34
N ARG A 41 -4.63 18.13 -39.00
CA ARG A 41 -4.43 16.67 -39.07
C ARG A 41 -3.21 16.25 -39.88
N ASN A 42 -2.68 17.13 -40.73
CA ASN A 42 -1.39 16.91 -41.38
C ASN A 42 -0.28 17.50 -40.50
N PRO A 43 0.63 16.68 -39.93
CA PRO A 43 1.73 17.17 -39.08
C PRO A 43 2.60 18.24 -39.75
N ASP A 44 2.80 18.16 -41.07
CA ASP A 44 3.64 19.09 -41.83
C ASP A 44 3.11 20.54 -41.76
N ASN A 45 1.79 20.70 -41.59
CA ASN A 45 1.15 22.01 -41.50
C ASN A 45 1.29 22.64 -40.10
N LEU A 46 1.57 21.85 -39.06
CA LEU A 46 1.50 22.31 -37.67
C LEU A 46 2.48 23.45 -37.39
N ILE A 47 3.67 23.43 -38.00
CA ILE A 47 4.67 24.50 -37.82
C ILE A 47 4.12 25.84 -38.32
N GLU A 48 3.47 25.86 -39.48
CA GLU A 48 2.92 27.08 -40.07
C GLU A 48 1.69 27.55 -39.29
N LEU A 49 0.79 26.63 -38.93
CA LEU A 49 -0.39 26.93 -38.11
C LEU A 49 -0.01 27.44 -36.71
N ALA A 50 1.06 26.92 -36.10
CA ALA A 50 1.55 27.36 -34.79
C ALA A 50 2.13 28.79 -34.83
N ARG A 51 2.60 29.26 -35.99
CA ARG A 51 3.12 30.62 -36.18
C ARG A 51 2.02 31.65 -36.46
N ASN A 52 0.83 31.21 -36.84
CA ASN A 52 -0.29 32.09 -37.10
C ASN A 52 -1.00 32.47 -35.79
N GLU A 53 -0.58 33.57 -35.17
CA GLU A 53 -1.18 34.07 -33.93
C GLU A 53 -2.66 34.45 -34.08
N ALA A 54 -3.07 34.96 -35.26
CA ALA A 54 -4.46 35.32 -35.53
C ALA A 54 -5.38 34.09 -35.48
N LEU A 55 -4.95 32.99 -36.10
CA LEU A 55 -5.63 31.69 -36.05
C LEU A 55 -5.76 31.19 -34.60
N LEU A 56 -4.65 31.13 -33.86
CA LEU A 56 -4.63 30.60 -32.50
C LEU A 56 -5.46 31.45 -31.53
N SER A 57 -5.40 32.77 -31.68
CA SER A 57 -6.20 33.73 -30.92
C SER A 57 -7.69 33.57 -31.24
N ALA A 58 -8.07 33.46 -32.52
CA ALA A 58 -9.45 33.25 -32.94
C ALA A 58 -10.02 31.93 -32.39
N LEU A 59 -9.29 30.82 -32.52
CA LEU A 59 -9.70 29.52 -31.97
C LEU A 59 -9.85 29.56 -30.45
N SER A 60 -8.88 30.15 -29.73
CA SER A 60 -8.94 30.28 -28.27
C SER A 60 -10.12 31.15 -27.82
N ARG A 61 -10.39 32.26 -28.52
CA ARG A 61 -11.52 33.15 -28.26
C ARG A 61 -12.86 32.43 -28.46
N VAL A 62 -13.05 31.78 -29.60
CA VAL A 62 -14.27 31.03 -29.89
C VAL A 62 -14.49 29.90 -28.88
N LEU A 63 -13.44 29.16 -28.50
CA LEU A 63 -13.53 28.14 -27.47
C LEU A 63 -13.82 28.71 -26.08
N ARG A 64 -13.47 29.96 -25.79
CA ARG A 64 -13.75 30.61 -24.50
C ARG A 64 -15.19 31.11 -24.42
N GLU A 65 -15.72 31.63 -25.53
CA GLU A 65 -17.01 32.34 -25.57
C GLU A 65 -18.18 31.43 -25.96
N GLU A 66 -17.98 30.47 -26.86
CA GLU A 66 -19.08 29.79 -27.56
C GLU A 66 -19.10 28.28 -27.42
N TRP A 67 -18.24 27.72 -26.60
CA TRP A 67 -18.10 26.27 -26.43
C TRP A 67 -19.37 25.55 -25.94
N LYS A 68 -20.28 26.27 -25.26
CA LYS A 68 -21.59 25.76 -24.82
C LYS A 68 -22.62 25.68 -25.95
N ARG A 69 -22.42 26.45 -27.03
CA ARG A 69 -23.42 26.62 -28.11
C ARG A 69 -23.43 25.45 -29.09
N SER A 70 -22.27 24.84 -29.35
CA SER A 70 -22.16 23.70 -30.26
C SER A 70 -21.05 22.72 -29.83
N ILE A 71 -21.45 21.46 -29.58
CA ILE A 71 -20.51 20.37 -29.28
C ILE A 71 -19.57 20.07 -30.44
N GLU A 72 -20.05 20.24 -31.68
CA GLU A 72 -19.28 19.98 -32.89
C GLU A 72 -18.19 21.04 -33.08
N LEU A 73 -18.53 22.31 -32.85
CA LEU A 73 -17.57 23.41 -32.86
C LEU A 73 -16.47 23.19 -31.80
N SER A 74 -16.87 22.90 -30.56
CA SER A 74 -15.93 22.58 -29.48
C SER A 74 -15.05 21.38 -29.81
N THR A 75 -15.62 20.34 -30.43
CA THR A 75 -14.87 19.15 -30.85
C THR A 75 -13.82 19.51 -31.91
N ASN A 76 -14.18 20.29 -32.93
CA ASN A 76 -13.24 20.68 -33.98
C ASN A 76 -12.05 21.47 -33.43
N ILE A 77 -12.33 22.44 -32.55
CA ILE A 77 -11.30 23.29 -31.95
C ILE A 77 -10.41 22.48 -31.00
N VAL A 78 -11.00 21.68 -30.10
CA VAL A 78 -10.23 20.83 -29.17
C VAL A 78 -9.41 19.79 -29.94
N TYR A 79 -9.92 19.25 -31.05
CA TYR A 79 -9.15 18.35 -31.93
C TYR A 79 -7.98 19.08 -32.57
N THR A 80 -8.17 20.30 -33.05
CA THR A 80 -7.06 21.09 -33.59
C THR A 80 -5.91 21.21 -32.56
N PHE A 81 -6.23 21.50 -31.30
CA PHE A 81 -5.23 21.55 -30.23
C PHE A 81 -4.71 20.17 -29.77
N PHE A 82 -5.50 19.11 -29.90
CA PHE A 82 -5.00 17.74 -29.73
C PHE A 82 -3.92 17.41 -30.77
N CYS A 83 -4.10 17.79 -32.04
CA CYS A 83 -3.08 17.59 -33.07
C CYS A 83 -1.76 18.26 -32.67
N PHE A 84 -1.79 19.51 -32.19
CA PHE A 84 -0.62 20.17 -31.60
C PHE A 84 -0.04 19.41 -30.41
N SER A 85 -0.88 18.94 -29.47
CA SER A 85 -0.43 18.28 -28.24
C SER A 85 0.36 16.99 -28.46
N THR A 86 0.22 16.38 -29.64
CA THR A 86 0.93 15.14 -30.02
C THR A 86 2.45 15.33 -30.02
N TYR A 87 2.93 16.56 -30.19
CA TYR A 87 4.35 16.90 -30.21
C TYR A 87 4.70 17.89 -29.10
N ILE A 88 5.72 17.55 -28.30
CA ILE A 88 6.16 18.33 -27.13
C ILE A 88 6.50 19.78 -27.51
N GLU A 89 7.04 20.01 -28.71
CA GLU A 89 7.41 21.32 -29.24
C GLU A 89 6.24 22.32 -29.30
N PHE A 90 5.01 21.85 -29.50
CA PHE A 90 3.81 22.70 -29.55
C PHE A 90 3.08 22.82 -28.20
N HIS A 91 3.55 22.17 -27.13
CA HIS A 91 2.90 22.27 -25.81
C HIS A 91 2.89 23.71 -25.27
N SER A 92 3.92 24.49 -25.61
CA SER A 92 4.02 25.92 -25.27
C SER A 92 2.83 26.73 -25.82
N VAL A 93 2.39 26.43 -27.04
CA VAL A 93 1.22 27.05 -27.69
C VAL A 93 -0.04 26.78 -26.86
N ILE A 94 -0.28 25.52 -26.50
CA ILE A 94 -1.45 25.11 -25.71
C ILE A 94 -1.48 25.83 -24.35
N ILE A 95 -0.32 25.95 -23.71
CA ILE A 95 -0.16 26.62 -22.42
C ILE A 95 -0.39 28.13 -22.56
N GLN A 96 0.20 28.78 -23.55
CA GLN A 96 0.09 30.22 -23.81
C GLN A 96 -1.36 30.66 -23.96
N TYR A 97 -2.14 29.92 -24.75
CA TYR A 97 -3.56 30.23 -25.00
C TYR A 97 -4.51 29.64 -23.94
N LYS A 98 -3.98 29.07 -22.85
CA LYS A 98 -4.72 28.47 -21.72
C LYS A 98 -5.73 27.39 -22.16
N ILE A 99 -5.44 26.68 -23.24
CA ILE A 99 -6.37 25.71 -23.85
C ILE A 99 -6.63 24.54 -22.91
N GLY A 100 -5.63 24.05 -22.17
CA GLY A 100 -5.84 22.98 -21.19
C GLY A 100 -6.88 23.33 -20.12
N SER A 101 -6.88 24.57 -19.62
CA SER A 101 -7.89 25.04 -18.65
C SER A 101 -9.29 25.08 -19.26
N LEU A 102 -9.42 25.67 -20.45
CA LEU A 102 -10.69 25.74 -21.19
C LEU A 102 -11.24 24.34 -21.50
N CYS A 103 -10.36 23.41 -21.87
CA CYS A 103 -10.74 22.04 -22.18
C CYS A 103 -11.35 21.32 -20.97
N MET A 104 -10.78 21.51 -19.77
CA MET A 104 -11.39 20.99 -18.53
C MET A 104 -12.76 21.60 -18.26
N ASP A 105 -12.99 22.89 -18.53
CA ASP A 105 -14.31 23.53 -18.37
C ASP A 105 -15.34 22.96 -19.36
N VAL A 106 -14.91 22.70 -20.60
CA VAL A 106 -15.74 22.05 -21.63
C VAL A 106 -16.11 20.63 -21.19
N ILE A 107 -15.15 19.85 -20.69
CA ILE A 107 -15.40 18.49 -20.18
C ILE A 107 -16.41 18.54 -19.03
N ASP A 108 -16.16 19.35 -17.99
CA ASP A 108 -17.01 19.44 -16.81
C ASP A 108 -18.48 19.74 -17.15
N TYR A 109 -18.70 20.74 -18.01
CA TYR A 109 -20.05 21.07 -18.46
C TYR A 109 -20.69 19.99 -19.30
N GLU A 110 -19.96 19.35 -20.22
CA GLU A 110 -20.54 18.29 -21.01
C GLU A 110 -20.89 17.08 -20.13
N LEU A 111 -20.05 16.72 -19.15
CA LEU A 111 -20.38 15.69 -18.16
C LEU A 111 -21.70 16.03 -17.43
N LYS A 112 -21.81 17.24 -16.86
CA LYS A 112 -23.02 17.73 -16.18
C LYS A 112 -24.25 17.75 -17.10
N ARG A 113 -24.07 18.15 -18.36
CA ARG A 113 -25.12 18.16 -19.38
C ARG A 113 -25.63 16.74 -19.65
N TYR A 114 -24.73 15.75 -19.74
CA TYR A 114 -25.12 14.36 -19.93
C TYR A 114 -25.93 13.84 -18.74
N ASP A 115 -25.50 14.13 -17.50
CA ASP A 115 -26.20 13.70 -16.29
C ASP A 115 -27.62 14.27 -16.22
N GLN A 116 -27.78 15.56 -16.51
CA GLN A 116 -29.10 16.21 -16.59
C GLN A 116 -30.02 15.55 -17.63
N TRP A 117 -29.48 15.19 -18.80
CA TRP A 117 -30.25 14.49 -19.83
C TRP A 117 -30.59 13.06 -19.43
N LYS A 118 -29.67 12.36 -18.78
CA LYS A 118 -29.88 11.01 -18.26
C LYS A 118 -30.96 11.00 -17.18
N GLU A 119 -30.94 11.93 -16.23
CA GLU A 119 -31.98 12.08 -15.21
C GLU A 119 -33.37 12.31 -15.80
N LYS A 120 -33.47 13.20 -16.81
CA LYS A 120 -34.73 13.45 -17.54
C LYS A 120 -35.26 12.22 -18.25
N VAL A 121 -34.37 11.38 -18.80
CA VAL A 121 -34.76 10.14 -19.50
C VAL A 121 -35.10 9.01 -18.52
N GLU A 122 -34.45 8.95 -17.36
CA GLU A 122 -34.69 7.95 -16.31
C GLU A 122 -35.89 8.30 -15.39
N GLY A 123 -36.44 9.52 -15.48
CA GLY A 123 -37.65 9.93 -14.74
C GLY A 123 -37.44 10.11 -13.23
N LYS A 124 -36.20 10.30 -12.76
CA LYS A 124 -35.93 10.56 -11.33
C LYS A 124 -36.33 12.00 -11.00
N LYS A 125 -37.36 12.17 -10.16
CA LYS A 125 -37.81 13.47 -9.66
C LYS A 125 -36.67 14.20 -8.94
N GLN A 126 -36.44 15.46 -9.30
CA GLN A 126 -35.62 16.37 -8.50
C GLN A 126 -36.26 16.56 -7.12
N LEU A 127 -35.53 16.22 -6.06
CA LEU A 127 -35.84 16.68 -4.71
C LEU A 127 -35.44 18.15 -4.62
N ILE A 128 -36.38 19.05 -4.87
CA ILE A 128 -36.19 20.49 -4.65
C ILE A 128 -36.23 20.74 -3.12
N MET A 129 -35.10 21.13 -2.54
CA MET A 129 -35.10 21.77 -1.22
C MET A 129 -35.54 23.23 -1.39
N PRO A 130 -36.46 23.75 -0.55
CA PRO A 130 -36.96 25.11 -0.71
C PRO A 130 -35.93 26.13 -0.21
N ASP A 131 -35.61 27.08 -1.08
CA ASP A 131 -34.86 28.28 -0.74
C ASP A 131 -35.73 29.20 0.14
N LYS A 132 -35.18 29.62 1.29
CA LYS A 132 -35.86 30.52 2.23
C LYS A 132 -35.63 31.94 1.76
N ASN A 133 -36.52 32.51 0.92
CA ASN A 133 -36.76 33.96 0.86
C ASN A 133 -37.88 34.37 -0.11
N GLU A 134 -39.13 33.96 0.13
CA GLU A 134 -40.27 34.74 -0.41
C GLU A 134 -41.43 34.87 0.60
N LEU A 135 -41.87 36.11 0.80
CA LEU A 135 -42.92 36.55 1.72
C LEU A 135 -44.33 36.17 1.21
N PRO A 136 -45.30 35.86 2.10
CA PRO A 136 -46.56 35.25 1.70
C PRO A 136 -47.58 36.28 1.21
N LYS A 137 -48.18 36.05 0.03
CA LYS A 137 -49.34 36.82 -0.45
C LYS A 137 -50.66 36.15 -0.06
N SER A 138 -51.54 36.99 0.48
CA SER A 138 -52.84 36.72 1.10
C SER A 138 -53.85 36.00 0.19
N ARG A 139 -54.67 35.14 0.83
CA ARG A 139 -55.84 34.45 0.27
C ARG A 139 -57.08 35.34 0.40
N ILE A 140 -57.60 35.83 -0.72
CA ILE A 140 -59.01 36.21 -0.86
C ILE A 140 -59.51 35.69 -2.23
N PRO A 141 -60.55 34.85 -2.30
CA PRO A 141 -61.11 34.37 -3.56
C PRO A 141 -62.48 34.99 -3.86
N GLU A 142 -62.70 35.51 -5.08
CA GLU A 142 -64.03 35.74 -5.68
C GLU A 142 -63.92 36.22 -7.16
N PRO A 143 -64.98 36.21 -8.02
CA PRO A 143 -65.64 35.03 -8.60
C PRO A 143 -65.88 35.13 -10.14
N LYS A 144 -66.53 34.11 -10.71
CA LYS A 144 -66.79 33.86 -12.16
C LYS A 144 -67.81 34.79 -12.86
N ARG A 145 -67.65 34.87 -14.21
CA ARG A 145 -68.59 35.21 -15.34
C ARG A 145 -68.26 36.56 -16.02
N ARG A 146 -68.37 36.78 -17.35
CA ARG A 146 -69.28 36.29 -18.43
C ARG A 146 -68.65 36.58 -19.83
N PRO A 147 -69.14 36.00 -20.94
CA PRO A 147 -68.56 36.15 -22.29
C PRO A 147 -69.40 37.01 -23.26
N LYS A 148 -68.75 37.60 -24.29
CA LYS A 148 -69.12 37.61 -25.74
C LYS A 148 -68.82 38.93 -26.50
N SER A 149 -68.60 38.71 -27.82
CA SER A 149 -68.76 39.62 -28.98
C SER A 149 -67.50 40.42 -29.34
N GLY A 150 -66.84 40.17 -30.48
CA GLY A 150 -67.27 40.49 -31.86
C GLY A 150 -66.42 41.71 -32.33
N THR A 151 -65.93 41.94 -33.54
CA THR A 151 -66.33 41.56 -34.89
C THR A 151 -65.32 42.24 -35.88
N TRP A 152 -64.66 41.45 -36.75
CA TRP A 152 -64.30 41.66 -38.18
C TRP A 152 -63.32 42.74 -38.74
N ALA A 153 -62.72 42.33 -39.88
CA ALA A 153 -62.01 43.03 -40.99
C ALA A 153 -60.47 43.20 -40.82
N VAL A 154 -59.59 42.45 -41.52
CA VAL A 154 -59.25 42.28 -42.97
C VAL A 154 -58.16 43.26 -43.47
N ALA A 155 -57.11 42.67 -44.07
CA ALA A 155 -55.97 43.21 -44.85
C ALA A 155 -54.91 43.98 -44.02
N ASP A 156 -53.59 43.75 -44.12
CA ASP A 156 -52.81 43.58 -45.33
C ASP A 156 -51.46 42.84 -45.13
N VAL A 157 -50.83 42.60 -46.27
CA VAL A 157 -49.75 41.66 -46.61
C VAL A 157 -48.33 42.09 -46.17
N ASN A 158 -47.61 41.15 -45.55
CA ASN A 158 -46.18 40.79 -45.73
C ASN A 158 -45.08 41.86 -45.76
N ILE A 159 -44.39 42.08 -44.63
CA ILE A 159 -42.92 42.28 -44.56
C ILE A 159 -42.40 41.61 -43.27
N GLN A 160 -42.08 40.32 -43.31
CA GLN A 160 -41.17 39.68 -42.33
C GLN A 160 -40.76 38.28 -42.81
N LYS A 161 -39.89 38.23 -43.83
CA LYS A 161 -39.10 37.03 -44.16
C LYS A 161 -37.63 37.42 -44.16
N SER A 162 -36.98 37.31 -43.00
CA SER A 162 -35.51 37.16 -42.83
C SER A 162 -35.07 37.30 -41.37
N ARG A 163 -35.80 36.73 -40.39
CA ARG A 163 -35.31 36.72 -38.99
C ARG A 163 -35.78 35.58 -38.06
N SER A 164 -36.39 34.49 -38.54
CA SER A 164 -37.03 33.50 -37.66
C SER A 164 -36.60 32.03 -37.85
N ILE A 165 -35.40 31.77 -38.38
CA ILE A 165 -34.83 30.42 -38.43
C ILE A 165 -33.40 30.63 -37.95
N VAL A 166 -33.10 30.67 -36.65
CA VAL A 166 -32.62 29.52 -35.86
C VAL A 166 -32.90 29.71 -34.34
N SER A 167 -33.63 30.76 -33.94
CA SER A 167 -33.92 31.06 -32.53
C SER A 167 -35.14 30.31 -31.96
N SER A 168 -35.32 29.03 -32.31
CA SER A 168 -36.46 28.21 -31.84
C SER A 168 -36.04 26.97 -31.03
N TYR A 169 -34.76 26.62 -30.98
CA TYR A 169 -34.30 25.45 -30.22
C TYR A 169 -33.98 25.72 -28.74
N HIS A 170 -34.00 26.99 -28.31
CA HIS A 170 -33.55 27.37 -26.96
C HIS A 170 -34.67 27.76 -26.00
N GLU A 171 -35.77 28.35 -26.47
CA GLU A 171 -36.84 28.87 -25.58
C GLU A 171 -37.95 27.84 -25.26
N ASP A 172 -38.23 26.86 -26.13
CA ASP A 172 -39.36 25.94 -25.93
C ASP A 172 -39.14 24.82 -24.88
N LEU A 173 -37.99 24.80 -24.19
CA LEU A 173 -37.59 23.69 -23.31
C LEU A 173 -37.63 24.00 -21.80
N CYS A 174 -38.10 25.18 -21.40
CA CYS A 174 -38.28 25.56 -19.99
C CYS A 174 -39.74 25.54 -19.50
N ASN A 175 -40.74 25.38 -20.38
CA ASN A 175 -42.17 25.43 -20.02
C ASN A 175 -42.94 24.15 -20.38
N ALA A 176 -42.42 22.97 -20.03
CA ALA A 176 -43.21 21.75 -20.05
C ALA A 176 -43.90 21.58 -18.69
N SER A 177 -45.17 21.95 -18.63
CA SER A 177 -46.06 21.61 -17.52
C SER A 177 -46.17 20.08 -17.41
N ASP A 178 -46.25 19.54 -16.20
CA ASP A 178 -46.40 18.12 -15.85
C ASP A 178 -47.61 17.45 -16.55
N GLU A 179 -47.48 17.08 -17.82
CA GLU A 179 -48.36 16.13 -18.49
C GLU A 179 -47.59 14.85 -18.83
N PHE A 180 -48.23 13.71 -18.54
CA PHE A 180 -47.71 12.35 -18.78
C PHE A 180 -47.09 12.23 -20.19
N LEU A 181 -45.77 11.99 -20.25
CA LEU A 181 -45.04 11.77 -21.50
C LEU A 181 -45.60 10.53 -22.24
N SER A 182 -45.85 10.67 -23.53
CA SER A 182 -46.25 9.54 -24.38
C SER A 182 -45.07 8.58 -24.57
N LYS A 183 -45.33 7.28 -24.75
CA LYS A 183 -44.29 6.27 -25.06
C LYS A 183 -43.42 6.66 -26.28
N ASN A 184 -43.98 7.41 -27.23
CA ASN A 184 -43.23 7.93 -28.39
C ASN A 184 -42.23 9.02 -28.00
N ASP A 185 -42.54 9.86 -27.01
CA ASP A 185 -41.67 10.95 -26.55
C ASP A 185 -40.48 10.39 -25.75
N GLU A 186 -40.72 9.35 -24.94
CA GLU A 186 -39.65 8.63 -24.24
C GLU A 186 -38.65 7.98 -25.22
N GLU A 187 -39.14 7.32 -26.27
CA GLU A 187 -38.27 6.76 -27.31
C GLU A 187 -37.48 7.85 -28.04
N GLN A 188 -38.12 8.98 -28.34
CA GLN A 188 -37.45 10.11 -29.00
C GLN A 188 -36.36 10.72 -28.12
N MET A 189 -36.62 10.88 -26.81
CA MET A 189 -35.64 11.36 -25.84
C MET A 189 -34.48 10.40 -25.66
N LYS A 190 -34.73 9.08 -25.61
CA LYS A 190 -33.68 8.04 -25.59
C LYS A 190 -32.80 8.10 -26.85
N ARG A 191 -33.39 8.29 -28.03
CA ARG A 191 -32.63 8.46 -29.28
C ARG A 191 -31.77 9.73 -29.27
N LYS A 192 -32.30 10.85 -28.79
CA LYS A 192 -31.55 12.11 -28.62
C LYS A 192 -30.39 11.96 -27.66
N LEU A 193 -30.60 11.32 -26.50
CA LEU A 193 -29.55 11.03 -25.51
C LEU A 193 -28.45 10.16 -26.12
N LYS A 194 -28.80 9.13 -26.90
CA LYS A 194 -27.81 8.28 -27.57
C LYS A 194 -26.95 9.05 -28.58
N THR A 195 -27.57 9.93 -29.39
CA THR A 195 -26.83 10.78 -30.33
C THR A 195 -25.93 11.77 -29.61
N LEU A 196 -26.40 12.37 -28.51
CA LEU A 196 -25.59 13.25 -27.67
C LEU A 196 -24.39 12.50 -27.09
N SER A 197 -24.62 11.32 -26.51
CA SER A 197 -23.57 10.44 -25.96
C SER A 197 -22.46 10.17 -26.98
N LYS A 198 -22.84 9.79 -28.21
CA LYS A 198 -21.87 9.50 -29.26
C LYS A 198 -21.01 10.72 -29.64
N ARG A 199 -21.61 11.90 -29.71
CA ARG A 199 -20.87 13.15 -30.00
C ARG A 199 -19.97 13.54 -28.82
N GLN A 200 -20.48 13.39 -27.61
CA GLN A 200 -19.75 13.64 -26.38
C GLN A 200 -18.54 12.71 -26.22
N GLU A 201 -18.68 11.42 -26.49
CA GLU A 201 -17.57 10.47 -26.41
C GLU A 201 -16.40 10.87 -27.32
N GLN A 202 -16.69 11.38 -28.53
CA GLN A 202 -15.64 11.87 -29.42
C GLN A 202 -14.95 13.13 -28.87
N LEU A 203 -15.72 14.08 -28.33
CA LEU A 203 -15.17 15.27 -27.68
C LEU A 203 -14.29 14.89 -26.48
N LEU A 204 -14.81 14.06 -25.58
CA LEU A 204 -14.12 13.61 -24.37
C LEU A 204 -12.83 12.87 -24.71
N ARG A 205 -12.86 11.98 -25.72
CA ARG A 205 -11.67 11.24 -26.16
C ARG A 205 -10.56 12.20 -26.58
N VAL A 206 -10.87 13.13 -27.46
CA VAL A 206 -9.88 14.10 -27.96
C VAL A 206 -9.40 15.04 -26.85
N ALA A 207 -10.33 15.50 -26.01
CA ALA A 207 -10.04 16.37 -24.88
C ALA A 207 -9.11 15.71 -23.85
N PHE A 208 -9.41 14.48 -23.42
CA PHE A 208 -8.57 13.75 -22.48
C PHE A 208 -7.22 13.34 -23.07
N TYR A 209 -7.14 13.00 -24.36
CA TYR A 209 -5.85 12.75 -25.00
C TYR A 209 -4.97 13.99 -25.00
N MET A 210 -5.55 15.15 -25.35
CA MET A 210 -4.82 16.41 -25.32
C MET A 210 -4.30 16.73 -23.91
N LEU A 211 -5.17 16.58 -22.90
CA LEU A 211 -4.78 16.80 -21.50
C LEU A 211 -3.71 15.79 -21.03
N LEU A 212 -3.82 14.52 -21.41
CA LEU A 212 -2.83 13.49 -21.09
C LEU A 212 -1.46 13.84 -21.66
N ASN A 213 -1.40 14.27 -22.93
CA ASN A 213 -0.15 14.62 -23.60
C ASN A 213 0.57 15.79 -22.90
N ILE A 214 -0.17 16.85 -22.53
CA ILE A 214 0.43 18.02 -21.87
C ILE A 214 0.72 17.79 -20.37
N ALA A 215 0.17 16.73 -19.77
CA ALA A 215 0.42 16.36 -18.37
C ALA A 215 1.82 15.78 -18.14
N ASP A 216 2.64 15.59 -19.19
CA ASP A 216 4.07 15.31 -19.02
C ASP A 216 4.82 16.46 -18.34
N ASN A 217 4.26 17.67 -18.39
CA ASN A 217 4.75 18.80 -17.63
C ASN A 217 4.13 18.83 -16.22
N VAL A 218 4.95 18.61 -15.19
CA VAL A 218 4.53 18.62 -13.78
C VAL A 218 3.78 19.89 -13.37
N LYS A 219 4.16 21.08 -13.90
CA LYS A 219 3.45 22.34 -13.59
C LYS A 219 2.06 22.39 -14.21
N VAL A 220 1.86 21.71 -15.34
CA VAL A 220 0.55 21.59 -15.98
C VAL A 220 -0.30 20.61 -15.19
N GLU A 221 0.27 19.47 -14.78
CA GLU A 221 -0.40 18.49 -13.93
C GLU A 221 -0.85 19.10 -12.59
N GLU A 222 -0.03 19.92 -11.94
CA GLU A 222 -0.40 20.65 -10.71
C GLU A 222 -1.61 21.58 -10.93
N LYS A 223 -1.66 22.27 -12.09
CA LYS A 223 -2.81 23.11 -12.46
C LYS A 223 -4.06 22.29 -12.76
N MET A 224 -3.91 21.11 -13.35
CA MET A 224 -5.01 20.18 -13.59
C MET A 224 -5.56 19.61 -12.28
N HIS A 225 -4.69 19.26 -11.33
CA HIS A 225 -5.09 18.84 -9.99
C HIS A 225 -5.98 19.89 -9.31
N LYS A 226 -5.57 21.17 -9.35
CA LYS A 226 -6.36 22.30 -8.82
C LYS A 226 -7.75 22.46 -9.47
N LYS A 227 -7.95 21.90 -10.66
CA LYS A 227 -9.25 21.88 -11.38
C LYS A 227 -9.96 20.53 -11.31
N ASP A 228 -9.59 19.66 -10.37
CA ASP A 228 -10.20 18.35 -10.14
C ASP A 228 -10.21 17.43 -11.37
N VAL A 229 -9.08 17.36 -12.10
CA VAL A 229 -8.93 16.46 -13.26
C VAL A 229 -9.28 14.99 -12.93
N VAL A 230 -8.97 14.55 -11.70
CA VAL A 230 -9.31 13.20 -11.21
C VAL A 230 -10.83 13.04 -11.13
N GLY A 231 -11.57 14.03 -10.63
CA GLY A 231 -13.02 14.03 -10.62
C GLY A 231 -13.62 13.96 -12.02
N LEU A 232 -13.08 14.72 -12.98
CA LEU A 232 -13.53 14.69 -14.38
C LEU A 232 -13.31 13.31 -15.02
N LEU A 233 -12.16 12.69 -14.79
CA LEU A 233 -11.83 11.36 -15.29
C LEU A 233 -12.75 10.28 -14.68
N ILE A 234 -12.92 10.28 -13.36
CA ILE A 234 -13.80 9.31 -12.68
C ILE A 234 -15.26 9.49 -13.11
N GLY A 235 -15.74 10.72 -13.25
CA GLY A 235 -17.08 10.99 -13.80
C GLY A 235 -17.22 10.54 -15.26
N ALA A 236 -16.12 10.50 -16.02
CA ALA A 236 -16.12 10.00 -17.38
C ALA A 236 -16.21 8.47 -17.48
N MET A 237 -15.76 7.73 -16.46
CA MET A 237 -15.72 6.25 -16.44
C MET A 237 -17.11 5.57 -16.48
N GLU A 238 -18.19 6.27 -16.15
CA GLU A 238 -19.55 5.70 -16.16
C GLU A 238 -20.05 5.33 -17.57
N ARG A 239 -19.29 5.71 -18.61
CA ARG A 239 -19.57 5.43 -20.03
C ARG A 239 -19.00 4.07 -20.44
N HIS A 240 -19.60 2.99 -19.92
CA HIS A 240 -19.15 1.62 -20.12
C HIS A 240 -19.17 1.12 -21.59
N SER A 241 -19.80 1.84 -22.51
CA SER A 241 -19.98 1.43 -23.91
C SER A 241 -18.77 1.68 -24.81
N ASN A 242 -17.84 2.55 -24.41
CA ASN A 242 -16.71 2.95 -25.26
C ASN A 242 -15.38 2.51 -24.66
N ILE A 243 -14.89 1.36 -25.10
CA ILE A 243 -13.68 0.72 -24.55
C ILE A 243 -12.44 1.59 -24.76
N ASP A 244 -12.28 2.20 -25.94
CA ASP A 244 -11.12 3.05 -26.25
C ASP A 244 -11.05 4.27 -25.32
N LEU A 245 -12.21 4.87 -25.02
CA LEU A 245 -12.31 5.98 -24.07
C LEU A 245 -11.98 5.51 -22.64
N LEU A 246 -12.44 4.34 -22.23
CA LEU A 246 -12.09 3.78 -20.92
C LEU A 246 -10.60 3.50 -20.79
N ILE A 247 -9.97 2.92 -21.82
CA ILE A 247 -8.51 2.68 -21.85
C ILE A 247 -7.78 4.00 -21.66
N LEU A 248 -8.17 5.06 -22.38
CA LEU A 248 -7.59 6.40 -22.24
C LEU A 248 -7.76 6.95 -20.81
N ILE A 249 -8.98 6.91 -20.27
CA ILE A 249 -9.26 7.44 -18.94
C ILE A 249 -8.44 6.72 -17.88
N VAL A 250 -8.41 5.39 -17.92
CA VAL A 250 -7.65 4.57 -16.96
C VAL A 250 -6.14 4.76 -17.14
N SER A 251 -5.64 4.92 -18.37
CA SER A 251 -4.23 5.25 -18.64
C SER A 251 -3.85 6.60 -18.05
N PHE A 252 -4.74 7.58 -18.16
CA PHE A 252 -4.51 8.90 -17.60
C PHE A 252 -4.52 8.86 -16.06
N LEU A 253 -5.50 8.18 -15.45
CA LEU A 253 -5.51 7.95 -14.01
C LEU A 253 -4.25 7.18 -13.56
N GLN A 254 -3.78 6.20 -14.32
CA GLN A 254 -2.53 5.49 -14.05
C GLN A 254 -1.35 6.47 -13.97
N LYS A 255 -1.19 7.36 -14.96
CA LYS A 255 -0.15 8.40 -14.92
C LYS A 255 -0.27 9.28 -13.68
N LEU A 256 -1.46 9.81 -13.42
CA LEU A 256 -1.71 10.70 -12.29
C LEU A 256 -1.49 10.03 -10.93
N SER A 257 -1.67 8.70 -10.82
CA SER A 257 -1.60 7.96 -9.55
C SER A 257 -0.21 7.94 -8.90
N ILE A 258 0.83 8.35 -9.63
CA ILE A 258 2.20 8.45 -9.13
C ILE A 258 2.31 9.62 -8.12
N PHE A 259 1.53 10.69 -8.32
CA PHE A 259 1.51 11.84 -7.40
C PHE A 259 0.55 11.61 -6.25
N VAL A 260 1.01 11.86 -5.03
CA VAL A 260 0.28 11.55 -3.80
C VAL A 260 -1.05 12.31 -3.71
N GLU A 261 -1.11 13.55 -4.17
CA GLU A 261 -2.31 14.40 -4.18
C GLU A 261 -3.40 13.81 -5.08
N ASN A 262 -3.00 13.35 -6.27
CA ASN A 262 -3.89 12.73 -7.25
C ASN A 262 -4.34 11.34 -6.78
N LYS A 263 -3.43 10.52 -6.24
CA LYS A 263 -3.76 9.24 -5.61
C LYS A 263 -4.77 9.42 -4.47
N ASN A 264 -4.57 10.41 -3.60
CA ASN A 264 -5.49 10.71 -2.50
C ASN A 264 -6.85 11.19 -3.00
N ALA A 265 -6.87 12.01 -4.06
CA ALA A 265 -8.11 12.41 -4.72
C ALA A 265 -8.87 11.20 -5.29
N MET A 266 -8.17 10.25 -5.94
CA MET A 266 -8.77 9.00 -6.44
C MET A 266 -9.34 8.16 -5.29
N ALA A 267 -8.59 8.03 -4.20
CA ALA A 267 -9.03 7.31 -2.99
C ALA A 267 -10.33 7.91 -2.42
N SER A 268 -10.39 9.24 -2.30
CA SER A 268 -11.57 9.97 -1.78
C SER A 268 -12.83 9.78 -2.63
N LYS A 269 -12.66 9.50 -3.93
CA LYS A 269 -13.73 9.31 -4.91
C LYS A 269 -14.07 7.84 -5.17
N GLY A 270 -13.55 6.91 -4.36
CA GLY A 270 -13.91 5.49 -4.44
C GLY A 270 -13.42 4.80 -5.73
N ILE A 271 -12.18 5.10 -6.14
CA ILE A 271 -11.62 4.58 -7.40
C ILE A 271 -11.63 3.04 -7.50
N ILE A 272 -11.44 2.32 -6.39
CA ILE A 272 -11.36 0.85 -6.41
C ILE A 272 -12.68 0.24 -6.86
N GLU A 273 -13.81 0.76 -6.36
CA GLU A 273 -15.15 0.33 -6.76
C GLU A 273 -15.44 0.62 -8.22
N LYS A 274 -14.89 1.71 -8.76
CA LYS A 274 -15.05 2.08 -10.18
C LYS A 274 -14.20 1.21 -11.11
N LEU A 275 -13.04 0.74 -10.66
CA LEU A 275 -12.15 -0.13 -11.43
C LEU A 275 -12.58 -1.61 -11.41
N ALA A 276 -13.17 -2.08 -10.31
CA ALA A 276 -13.53 -3.49 -10.14
C ALA A 276 -14.35 -4.09 -11.31
N PRO A 277 -15.39 -3.42 -11.84
CA PRO A 277 -16.15 -3.95 -12.98
C PRO A 277 -15.34 -4.07 -14.27
N LEU A 278 -14.30 -3.24 -14.46
CA LEU A 278 -13.49 -3.22 -15.69
C LEU A 278 -12.63 -4.47 -15.84
N LEU A 279 -12.30 -5.15 -14.73
CA LEU A 279 -11.59 -6.43 -14.74
C LEU A 279 -12.41 -7.58 -15.35
N ASN A 280 -13.71 -7.40 -15.57
CA ASN A 280 -14.56 -8.38 -16.24
C ASN A 280 -14.75 -8.10 -17.74
N SER A 281 -14.04 -7.10 -18.27
CA SER A 281 -14.07 -6.78 -19.70
C SER A 281 -13.48 -7.91 -20.54
N PRO A 282 -14.05 -8.20 -21.74
CA PRO A 282 -13.44 -9.11 -22.70
C PRO A 282 -12.21 -8.50 -23.41
N ASN A 283 -12.01 -7.18 -23.28
CA ASN A 283 -10.87 -6.49 -23.89
C ASN A 283 -9.65 -6.55 -22.95
N ALA A 284 -8.61 -7.26 -23.39
CA ALA A 284 -7.38 -7.48 -22.62
C ALA A 284 -6.59 -6.18 -22.35
N ASP A 285 -6.60 -5.21 -23.26
CA ASP A 285 -5.88 -3.94 -23.07
C ASP A 285 -6.50 -3.10 -21.95
N LEU A 286 -7.84 -3.08 -21.86
CA LEU A 286 -8.56 -2.45 -20.76
C LEU A 286 -8.27 -3.14 -19.43
N VAL A 287 -8.26 -4.47 -19.39
CA VAL A 287 -7.89 -5.22 -18.18
C VAL A 287 -6.46 -4.90 -17.78
N ASN A 288 -5.53 -4.88 -18.74
CA ASN A 288 -4.12 -4.61 -18.50
C ASN A 288 -3.87 -3.22 -17.88
N VAL A 289 -4.42 -2.16 -18.48
CA VAL A 289 -4.28 -0.80 -17.93
C VAL A 289 -4.98 -0.65 -16.57
N THR A 290 -6.10 -1.34 -16.37
CA THR A 290 -6.79 -1.38 -15.08
C THR A 290 -5.91 -2.04 -14.01
N LEU A 291 -5.26 -3.16 -14.33
CA LEU A 291 -4.33 -3.83 -13.42
C LEU A 291 -3.10 -2.96 -13.14
N LYS A 292 -2.56 -2.22 -14.12
CA LYS A 292 -1.45 -1.28 -13.90
C LYS A 292 -1.84 -0.17 -12.92
N LEU A 293 -3.02 0.44 -13.07
CA LEU A 293 -3.51 1.43 -12.12
C LEU A 293 -3.73 0.79 -10.74
N LEU A 294 -4.37 -0.37 -10.65
CA LEU A 294 -4.55 -1.07 -9.37
C LEU A 294 -3.20 -1.36 -8.70
N PHE A 295 -2.20 -1.80 -9.45
CA PHE A 295 -0.85 -2.00 -8.94
C PHE A 295 -0.27 -0.71 -8.34
N ASN A 296 -0.33 0.44 -9.03
CA ASN A 296 0.10 1.71 -8.44
C ASN A 296 -0.63 2.04 -7.14
N LEU A 297 -1.93 1.72 -7.06
CA LEU A 297 -2.73 1.95 -5.86
C LEU A 297 -2.42 0.97 -4.71
N THR A 298 -1.84 -0.21 -4.98
CA THR A 298 -1.49 -1.19 -3.94
C THR A 298 -0.36 -0.73 -3.02
N PHE A 299 0.41 0.30 -3.36
CA PHE A 299 1.41 0.87 -2.46
C PHE A 299 0.76 1.52 -1.22
N ASP A 300 -0.52 1.90 -1.29
CA ASP A 300 -1.27 2.44 -0.17
C ASP A 300 -2.04 1.36 0.61
N THR A 301 -1.74 1.24 1.90
CA THR A 301 -2.36 0.24 2.80
C THR A 301 -3.88 0.36 2.88
N LYS A 302 -4.45 1.58 2.86
CA LYS A 302 -5.91 1.78 2.92
C LYS A 302 -6.58 1.30 1.63
N LEU A 303 -5.92 1.52 0.48
CA LEU A 303 -6.43 1.05 -0.81
C LEU A 303 -6.30 -0.46 -0.98
N ARG A 304 -5.20 -1.10 -0.51
CA ARG A 304 -5.12 -2.57 -0.45
C ARG A 304 -6.30 -3.17 0.33
N ASN A 305 -6.54 -2.64 1.53
CA ASN A 305 -7.68 -3.06 2.35
C ASN A 305 -9.02 -2.87 1.64
N LYS A 306 -9.16 -1.79 0.86
CA LYS A 306 -10.36 -1.56 0.07
C LYS A 306 -10.53 -2.58 -1.06
N MET A 307 -9.46 -2.95 -1.78
CA MET A 307 -9.49 -3.99 -2.82
C MET A 307 -9.96 -5.33 -2.28
N VAL A 308 -9.48 -5.70 -1.09
CA VAL A 308 -9.91 -6.93 -0.40
C VAL A 308 -11.40 -6.85 -0.01
N LYS A 309 -11.85 -5.71 0.55
CA LYS A 309 -13.26 -5.48 0.90
C LYS A 309 -14.22 -5.56 -0.28
N VAL A 310 -13.78 -5.18 -1.48
CA VAL A 310 -14.56 -5.25 -2.73
C VAL A 310 -14.42 -6.64 -3.41
N ASN A 311 -13.80 -7.61 -2.73
CA ASN A 311 -13.62 -8.99 -3.19
C ASN A 311 -12.82 -9.11 -4.50
N LEU A 312 -11.76 -8.32 -4.66
CA LEU A 312 -10.88 -8.39 -5.83
C LEU A 312 -9.83 -9.50 -5.75
N LEU A 313 -9.52 -10.02 -4.56
CA LEU A 313 -8.49 -11.05 -4.37
C LEU A 313 -8.73 -12.30 -5.25
N PRO A 314 -9.93 -12.92 -5.29
CA PRO A 314 -10.17 -14.07 -6.16
C PRO A 314 -9.96 -13.75 -7.65
N LYS A 315 -10.22 -12.51 -8.07
CA LYS A 315 -10.02 -12.08 -9.45
C LYS A 315 -8.54 -11.97 -9.80
N PHE A 316 -7.73 -11.45 -8.89
CA PHE A 316 -6.27 -11.42 -9.08
C PHE A 316 -5.67 -12.82 -9.13
N VAL A 317 -6.15 -13.74 -8.29
CA VAL A 317 -5.75 -15.15 -8.36
C VAL A 317 -6.15 -15.77 -9.71
N GLN A 318 -7.34 -15.48 -10.24
CA GLN A 318 -7.72 -15.97 -11.57
C GLN A 318 -6.73 -15.52 -12.67
N PHE A 319 -6.22 -14.29 -12.58
CA PHE A 319 -5.27 -13.76 -13.56
C PHE A 319 -3.86 -14.38 -13.47
N THR A 320 -3.53 -15.18 -12.46
CA THR A 320 -2.25 -15.90 -12.42
C THR A 320 -2.18 -17.03 -13.44
N SER A 321 -3.32 -17.48 -13.95
CA SER A 321 -3.42 -18.48 -15.03
C SER A 321 -3.55 -17.86 -16.43
N ASP A 322 -3.44 -16.53 -16.55
CA ASP A 322 -3.50 -15.79 -17.82
C ASP A 322 -2.11 -15.24 -18.18
N ASP A 323 -1.49 -15.76 -19.23
CA ASP A 323 -0.15 -15.38 -19.69
C ASP A 323 -0.01 -13.87 -19.96
N LYS A 324 -1.10 -13.17 -20.31
CA LYS A 324 -1.07 -11.73 -20.59
C LYS A 324 -1.02 -10.88 -19.31
N HIS A 325 -1.54 -11.40 -18.22
CA HIS A 325 -1.81 -10.63 -17.00
C HIS A 325 -1.07 -11.14 -15.77
N ILE A 326 -0.49 -12.34 -15.84
CA ILE A 326 0.23 -13.01 -14.76
C ILE A 326 1.24 -12.10 -14.05
N ASN A 327 2.04 -11.33 -14.79
CA ASN A 327 3.09 -10.49 -14.20
C ASN A 327 2.52 -9.40 -13.27
N LEU A 328 1.44 -8.72 -13.69
CA LEU A 328 0.79 -7.70 -12.86
C LEU A 328 -0.01 -8.34 -11.73
N ALA A 329 -0.67 -9.47 -12.00
CA ALA A 329 -1.40 -10.23 -10.98
C ALA A 329 -0.47 -10.66 -9.84
N MET A 330 0.69 -11.25 -10.16
CA MET A 330 1.68 -11.66 -9.15
C MET A 330 2.18 -10.47 -8.32
N LYS A 331 2.49 -9.34 -8.97
CA LYS A 331 2.92 -8.11 -8.27
C LYS A 331 1.86 -7.58 -7.30
N ILE A 332 0.58 -7.58 -7.72
CA ILE A 332 -0.55 -7.17 -6.87
C ILE A 332 -0.72 -8.16 -5.71
N LEU A 333 -0.70 -9.47 -5.98
CA LEU A 333 -0.84 -10.50 -4.95
C LEU A 333 0.30 -10.43 -3.92
N TYR A 334 1.53 -10.16 -4.36
CA TYR A 334 2.68 -9.90 -3.48
C TYR A 334 2.37 -8.73 -2.52
N HIS A 335 1.94 -7.58 -3.01
CA HIS A 335 1.58 -6.45 -2.14
C HIS A 335 0.41 -6.76 -1.20
N LEU A 336 -0.58 -7.54 -1.65
CA LEU A 336 -1.69 -7.98 -0.80
C LEU A 336 -1.22 -8.96 0.29
N SER A 337 -0.22 -9.80 0.03
CA SER A 337 0.34 -10.74 1.00
C SER A 337 1.10 -10.08 2.17
N LEU A 338 1.40 -8.78 2.07
CA LEU A 338 2.04 -8.04 3.17
C LEU A 338 1.15 -7.95 4.41
N ASP A 339 -0.18 -8.02 4.26
CA ASP A 339 -1.13 -7.99 5.39
C ASP A 339 -1.47 -9.41 5.87
N ASP A 340 -1.21 -9.71 7.15
CA ASP A 340 -1.46 -11.01 7.77
C ASP A 340 -2.91 -11.49 7.63
N ARG A 341 -3.88 -10.57 7.71
CA ARG A 341 -5.31 -10.91 7.56
C ARG A 341 -5.59 -11.43 6.16
N VAL A 342 -4.90 -10.87 5.16
CA VAL A 342 -5.06 -11.27 3.77
C VAL A 342 -4.34 -12.58 3.50
N LYS A 343 -3.17 -12.85 4.12
CA LYS A 343 -2.48 -14.15 4.01
C LYS A 343 -3.42 -15.33 4.32
N VAL A 344 -4.24 -15.21 5.36
CA VAL A 344 -5.25 -16.23 5.70
C VAL A 344 -6.27 -16.42 4.58
N MET A 345 -6.67 -15.36 3.87
CA MET A 345 -7.64 -15.44 2.76
C MET A 345 -7.10 -16.24 1.56
N PHE A 346 -5.78 -16.21 1.30
CA PHE A 346 -5.16 -17.05 0.26
C PHE A 346 -5.38 -18.55 0.51
N THR A 347 -5.51 -18.96 1.77
CA THR A 347 -5.66 -20.37 2.17
C THR A 347 -7.09 -20.91 2.04
N GLN A 348 -8.05 -20.03 1.72
CA GLN A 348 -9.47 -20.39 1.56
C GLN A 348 -9.75 -21.12 0.25
N SER A 349 -8.82 -21.09 -0.70
CA SER A 349 -8.87 -21.81 -1.98
C SER A 349 -7.56 -22.58 -2.20
N ASP A 350 -7.44 -23.27 -3.34
CA ASP A 350 -6.19 -23.93 -3.74
C ASP A 350 -5.12 -22.96 -4.27
N CYS A 351 -5.27 -21.64 -4.05
CA CYS A 351 -4.34 -20.62 -4.52
C CYS A 351 -2.89 -20.89 -4.06
N VAL A 352 -2.67 -21.15 -2.78
CA VAL A 352 -1.32 -21.42 -2.24
C VAL A 352 -0.68 -22.64 -2.90
N LYS A 353 -1.45 -23.72 -3.11
CA LYS A 353 -0.97 -24.92 -3.79
C LYS A 353 -0.59 -24.60 -5.23
N LEU A 354 -1.47 -23.91 -5.96
CA LEU A 354 -1.23 -23.47 -7.34
C LEU A 354 0.07 -22.64 -7.44
N LEU A 355 0.25 -21.65 -6.57
CA LEU A 355 1.45 -20.80 -6.56
C LEU A 355 2.72 -21.62 -6.28
N THR A 356 2.63 -22.60 -5.37
CA THR A 356 3.74 -23.48 -5.04
C THR A 356 4.09 -24.40 -6.21
N ASP A 357 3.09 -24.99 -6.86
CA ASP A 357 3.27 -25.86 -8.02
C ASP A 357 3.86 -25.05 -9.21
N MET A 358 3.38 -23.82 -9.43
CA MET A 358 3.97 -22.89 -10.40
C MET A 358 5.43 -22.57 -10.08
N LEU A 359 5.79 -22.39 -8.82
CA LEU A 359 7.17 -22.16 -8.40
C LEU A 359 8.03 -23.39 -8.75
N LEU A 360 7.60 -24.58 -8.35
CA LEU A 360 8.32 -25.83 -8.58
C LEU A 360 8.55 -26.13 -10.08
N LEU A 361 7.61 -25.74 -10.95
CA LEU A 361 7.75 -25.88 -12.40
C LEU A 361 8.75 -24.88 -13.01
N ASN A 362 8.91 -23.68 -12.43
CA ASN A 362 9.62 -22.56 -13.05
C ASN A 362 11.00 -22.22 -12.44
N VAL A 363 11.43 -22.88 -11.37
CA VAL A 363 12.72 -22.63 -10.68
C VAL A 363 13.96 -22.82 -11.59
N ASN A 364 13.82 -23.45 -12.76
CA ASN A 364 14.93 -23.66 -13.70
C ASN A 364 15.15 -22.52 -14.71
N SER A 365 14.35 -21.44 -14.67
CA SER A 365 14.58 -20.29 -15.56
C SER A 365 15.72 -19.44 -15.02
N GLU A 366 16.82 -19.36 -15.76
CA GLU A 366 17.99 -18.55 -15.40
C GLU A 366 17.58 -17.12 -15.04
N VAL A 367 18.25 -16.56 -14.03
CA VAL A 367 18.10 -15.15 -13.62
C VAL A 367 18.32 -14.29 -14.86
N SER A 368 17.25 -13.68 -15.34
CA SER A 368 17.32 -12.80 -16.51
C SER A 368 18.06 -11.52 -16.11
N CYS A 369 18.94 -11.01 -16.97
CA CYS A 369 19.71 -9.79 -16.72
C CYS A 369 18.86 -8.49 -16.66
N GLU A 370 17.52 -8.61 -16.70
CA GLU A 370 16.55 -7.51 -16.79
C GLU A 370 15.57 -7.53 -15.60
N GLY A 371 16.07 -7.17 -14.40
CA GLY A 371 15.24 -7.02 -13.20
C GLY A 371 14.65 -8.33 -12.63
N PRO A 372 13.86 -8.26 -11.54
CA PRO A 372 13.25 -9.45 -10.94
C PRO A 372 12.18 -10.00 -11.89
N GLY A 373 12.38 -11.24 -12.33
CA GLY A 373 11.46 -11.96 -13.20
C GLY A 373 10.17 -12.34 -12.48
N THR A 374 9.19 -12.85 -13.22
CA THR A 374 7.90 -13.33 -12.67
C THR A 374 8.11 -14.38 -11.58
N THR A 375 9.11 -15.25 -11.74
CA THR A 375 9.48 -16.28 -10.77
C THR A 375 10.01 -15.67 -9.46
N ASP A 376 10.73 -14.54 -9.51
CA ASP A 376 11.24 -13.87 -8.32
C ASP A 376 10.10 -13.26 -7.50
N VAL A 377 9.14 -12.62 -8.18
CA VAL A 377 7.93 -12.08 -7.54
C VAL A 377 7.07 -13.21 -6.95
N LEU A 378 6.95 -14.33 -7.67
CA LEU A 378 6.26 -15.53 -7.17
C LEU A 378 6.95 -16.10 -5.93
N LEU A 379 8.27 -16.22 -5.93
CA LEU A 379 9.05 -16.69 -4.79
C LEU A 379 8.88 -15.75 -3.60
N ALA A 380 8.98 -14.43 -3.80
CA ALA A 380 8.74 -13.44 -2.75
C ALA A 380 7.32 -13.50 -2.18
N LEU A 381 6.31 -13.70 -3.03
CA LEU A 381 4.93 -13.95 -2.60
C LEU A 381 4.84 -15.22 -1.75
N CYS A 382 5.45 -16.33 -2.16
CA CYS A 382 5.46 -17.56 -1.37
C CYS A 382 6.19 -17.38 -0.02
N VAL A 383 7.31 -16.66 0.02
CA VAL A 383 8.05 -16.32 1.24
C VAL A 383 7.16 -15.57 2.23
N ASN A 384 6.38 -14.59 1.76
CA ASN A 384 5.42 -13.87 2.60
C ASN A 384 4.29 -14.77 3.11
N LEU A 385 3.72 -15.58 2.22
CA LEU A 385 2.62 -16.48 2.57
C LEU A 385 3.06 -17.57 3.57
N ALA A 386 4.32 -18.00 3.54
CA ALA A 386 4.85 -19.04 4.42
C ALA A 386 4.81 -18.66 5.92
N TRP A 387 4.65 -17.37 6.27
CA TRP A 387 4.41 -16.96 7.65
C TRP A 387 3.00 -17.30 8.16
N CYS A 388 2.06 -17.63 7.27
CA CYS A 388 0.75 -18.14 7.65
C CYS A 388 0.80 -19.67 7.82
N GLU A 389 0.47 -20.17 9.01
CA GLU A 389 0.52 -21.60 9.34
C GLU A 389 -0.23 -22.48 8.32
N ARG A 390 -1.46 -22.10 7.95
CA ARG A 390 -2.27 -22.89 7.01
C ARG A 390 -1.71 -22.87 5.59
N ALA A 391 -1.07 -21.76 5.18
CA ALA A 391 -0.36 -21.70 3.92
C ALA A 391 0.89 -22.58 3.95
N ALA A 392 1.66 -22.54 5.05
CA ALA A 392 2.84 -23.38 5.22
C ALA A 392 2.51 -24.88 5.16
N GLN A 393 1.40 -25.30 5.77
CA GLN A 393 0.87 -26.66 5.66
C GLN A 393 0.59 -27.04 4.19
N GLN A 394 -0.08 -26.16 3.43
CA GLN A 394 -0.37 -26.40 2.00
C GLN A 394 0.91 -26.45 1.15
N MET A 395 1.89 -25.59 1.44
CA MET A 395 3.19 -25.53 0.75
C MET A 395 4.08 -26.74 1.03
N SER A 396 3.93 -27.36 2.21
CA SER A 396 4.80 -28.47 2.66
C SER A 396 4.21 -29.86 2.38
N ALA A 397 2.89 -29.93 2.19
CA ALA A 397 2.15 -31.16 1.96
C ALA A 397 2.53 -31.87 0.65
N GLU A 398 2.13 -33.14 0.53
CA GLU A 398 2.19 -33.93 -0.72
C GLU A 398 3.60 -34.03 -1.34
N GLY A 399 4.65 -33.94 -0.53
CA GLY A 399 6.04 -34.03 -1.00
C GLY A 399 6.63 -32.72 -1.54
N ARG A 400 5.86 -31.61 -1.54
CA ARG A 400 6.34 -30.30 -2.00
C ARG A 400 7.54 -29.79 -1.21
N LEU A 401 7.61 -30.03 0.11
CA LEU A 401 8.78 -29.65 0.92
C LEU A 401 10.07 -30.33 0.42
N ARG A 402 10.01 -31.63 0.13
CA ARG A 402 11.15 -32.39 -0.42
C ARG A 402 11.60 -31.80 -1.75
N GLU A 403 10.66 -31.43 -2.61
CA GLU A 403 10.93 -30.82 -3.90
C GLU A 403 11.52 -29.40 -3.81
N LEU A 404 11.08 -28.60 -2.84
CA LEU A 404 11.63 -27.28 -2.53
C LEU A 404 13.08 -27.40 -2.04
N LEU A 405 13.33 -28.27 -1.06
CA LEU A 405 14.67 -28.55 -0.53
C LEU A 405 15.60 -29.07 -1.62
N ALA A 406 15.17 -30.05 -2.43
CA ALA A 406 15.98 -30.59 -3.51
C ALA A 406 16.43 -29.52 -4.51
N ARG A 407 15.54 -28.57 -4.86
CA ARG A 407 15.88 -27.45 -5.74
C ARG A 407 16.76 -26.41 -5.05
N ALA A 408 16.47 -26.07 -3.80
CA ALA A 408 17.26 -25.14 -3.00
C ALA A 408 18.72 -25.60 -2.91
N PHE A 409 18.96 -26.88 -2.60
CA PHE A 409 20.31 -27.45 -2.54
C PHE A 409 20.97 -27.59 -3.92
N ARG A 410 20.24 -28.11 -4.92
CA ARG A 410 20.77 -28.31 -6.28
C ARG A 410 21.32 -27.01 -6.87
N HIS A 411 20.60 -25.91 -6.67
CA HIS A 411 20.93 -24.61 -7.25
C HIS A 411 21.58 -23.64 -6.25
N ARG A 412 21.72 -24.05 -4.97
CA ARG A 412 22.16 -23.18 -3.85
C ARG A 412 21.41 -21.85 -3.81
N ASN A 413 20.10 -21.93 -4.02
CA ASN A 413 19.24 -20.75 -4.11
C ASN A 413 18.82 -20.32 -2.69
N TYR A 414 19.41 -19.23 -2.20
CA TYR A 414 19.15 -18.73 -0.85
C TYR A 414 17.70 -18.25 -0.66
N MET A 415 17.03 -17.72 -1.68
CA MET A 415 15.63 -17.29 -1.57
C MET A 415 14.67 -18.48 -1.42
N LEU A 416 14.96 -19.60 -2.10
CA LEU A 416 14.22 -20.85 -1.87
C LEU A 416 14.50 -21.40 -0.48
N MET A 417 15.75 -21.31 -0.01
CA MET A 417 16.08 -21.73 1.35
C MET A 417 15.43 -20.83 2.40
N LYS A 418 15.27 -19.52 2.14
CA LYS A 418 14.50 -18.58 2.97
C LYS A 418 13.02 -18.98 3.05
N LEU A 419 12.41 -19.39 1.93
CA LEU A 419 11.05 -19.96 1.96
C LEU A 419 11.00 -21.21 2.85
N VAL A 420 11.93 -22.14 2.67
CA VAL A 420 12.04 -23.36 3.48
C VAL A 420 12.23 -23.03 4.97
N ARG A 421 13.06 -22.04 5.31
CA ARG A 421 13.25 -21.55 6.67
C ARG A 421 11.93 -21.06 7.27
N ASN A 422 11.17 -20.24 6.55
CA ASN A 422 9.86 -19.77 7.03
C ASN A 422 8.89 -20.95 7.28
N LEU A 423 8.91 -21.97 6.42
CA LEU A 423 8.12 -23.19 6.63
C LEU A 423 8.53 -23.94 7.90
N SER A 424 9.83 -24.00 8.19
CA SER A 424 10.37 -24.69 9.38
C SER A 424 10.03 -24.03 10.71
N HIS A 425 9.59 -22.77 10.70
CA HIS A 425 9.16 -22.06 11.91
C HIS A 425 7.92 -22.71 12.54
N HIS A 426 7.08 -23.34 11.72
CA HIS A 426 5.80 -23.91 12.14
C HIS A 426 5.96 -25.29 12.77
N VAL A 427 5.52 -25.45 14.02
CA VAL A 427 5.67 -26.67 14.83
C VAL A 427 5.19 -27.93 14.10
N GLN A 428 4.04 -27.87 13.45
CA GLN A 428 3.44 -28.98 12.71
C GLN A 428 4.21 -29.39 11.45
N ILE A 429 5.11 -28.54 10.94
CA ILE A 429 5.93 -28.79 9.76
C ILE A 429 7.30 -29.37 10.14
N LYS A 430 7.82 -29.05 11.33
CA LYS A 430 9.13 -29.50 11.82
C LYS A 430 9.38 -31.03 11.68
N PRO A 431 8.40 -31.92 11.92
CA PRO A 431 8.61 -33.37 11.75
C PRO A 431 8.91 -33.79 10.30
N LEU A 432 8.50 -32.99 9.31
CA LEU A 432 8.78 -33.27 7.90
C LEU A 432 10.26 -33.03 7.53
N PHE A 433 11.01 -32.32 8.39
CA PHE A 433 12.42 -32.00 8.16
C PHE A 433 13.39 -33.09 8.65
N VAL A 434 12.92 -34.08 9.43
CA VAL A 434 13.80 -35.06 10.12
C VAL A 434 14.74 -35.78 9.16
N GLU A 435 14.27 -36.19 7.98
CA GLU A 435 15.10 -36.87 6.97
C GLU A 435 16.15 -35.97 6.31
N PHE A 436 16.02 -34.65 6.41
CA PHE A 436 16.88 -33.66 5.75
C PHE A 436 17.88 -32.98 6.68
N VAL A 437 17.83 -33.25 8.00
CA VAL A 437 18.71 -32.63 9.00
C VAL A 437 20.19 -32.79 8.62
N GLY A 438 20.56 -33.97 8.12
CA GLY A 438 21.93 -34.25 7.69
C GLY A 438 22.37 -33.37 6.51
N ASP A 439 21.53 -33.26 5.49
CA ASP A 439 21.83 -32.45 4.30
C ASP A 439 21.92 -30.95 4.64
N ILE A 440 21.05 -30.46 5.53
CA ILE A 440 21.07 -29.07 6.01
C ILE A 440 22.35 -28.81 6.83
N ALA A 441 22.70 -29.69 7.75
CA ALA A 441 23.91 -29.55 8.58
C ALA A 441 25.21 -29.63 7.75
N ASP A 442 25.25 -30.50 6.73
CA ASP A 442 26.35 -30.58 5.78
C ASP A 442 26.48 -29.27 4.99
N ALA A 443 25.37 -28.71 4.51
CA ALA A 443 25.39 -27.43 3.79
C ALA A 443 25.91 -26.26 4.65
N VAL A 444 25.52 -26.20 5.92
CA VAL A 444 25.99 -25.21 6.91
C VAL A 444 27.51 -25.29 7.11
N THR A 445 28.07 -26.51 7.09
CA THR A 445 29.49 -26.76 7.37
C THR A 445 30.36 -26.80 6.12
N SER A 446 29.74 -26.85 4.94
CA SER A 446 30.44 -26.85 3.65
C SER A 446 31.13 -25.49 3.38
N SER A 447 32.39 -25.53 2.93
CA SER A 447 33.15 -24.32 2.58
C SER A 447 32.75 -23.67 1.26
N ASN A 448 31.77 -24.25 0.56
CA ASN A 448 31.51 -23.94 -0.85
C ASN A 448 30.20 -23.15 -1.04
N ALA A 449 29.42 -22.88 0.01
CA ALA A 449 28.17 -22.12 -0.07
C ALA A 449 28.41 -20.61 0.14
N SER A 450 27.51 -19.78 -0.40
CA SER A 450 27.52 -18.34 -0.10
C SER A 450 27.01 -18.08 1.33
N GLU A 451 27.41 -16.96 1.93
CA GLU A 451 26.99 -16.63 3.30
C GLU A 451 25.47 -16.52 3.42
N GLU A 452 24.77 -15.97 2.41
CA GLU A 452 23.31 -15.87 2.41
C GLU A 452 22.64 -17.25 2.43
N PHE A 453 23.18 -18.21 1.67
CA PHE A 453 22.65 -19.57 1.69
C PHE A 453 22.90 -20.25 3.03
N VAL A 454 24.08 -20.05 3.63
CA VAL A 454 24.45 -20.59 4.95
C VAL A 454 23.55 -20.01 6.03
N ILE A 455 23.26 -18.71 6.01
CA ILE A 455 22.34 -18.05 6.96
C ILE A 455 20.98 -18.76 6.95
N GLU A 456 20.41 -19.00 5.77
CA GLU A 456 19.09 -19.64 5.69
C GLU A 456 19.13 -21.13 6.08
N CYS A 457 20.20 -21.85 5.76
CA CYS A 457 20.39 -23.22 6.23
C CYS A 457 20.55 -23.28 7.75
N LEU A 458 21.34 -22.40 8.35
CA LEU A 458 21.59 -22.35 9.78
C LEU A 458 20.33 -21.97 10.55
N GLY A 459 19.55 -21.01 10.05
CA GLY A 459 18.27 -20.66 10.63
C GLY A 459 17.22 -21.76 10.49
N THR A 460 17.20 -22.48 9.37
CA THR A 460 16.34 -23.67 9.21
C THR A 460 16.73 -24.74 10.22
N LEU A 461 18.03 -25.01 10.37
CA LEU A 461 18.56 -25.98 11.34
C LEU A 461 18.18 -25.60 12.78
N SER A 462 18.32 -24.32 13.13
CA SER A 462 17.97 -23.78 14.45
C SER A 462 16.48 -23.93 14.75
N ASN A 463 15.61 -23.77 13.76
CA ASN A 463 14.16 -23.95 13.92
C ASN A 463 13.76 -25.41 14.18
N ILE A 464 14.44 -26.38 13.56
CA ILE A 464 14.08 -27.81 13.60
C ILE A 464 14.80 -28.61 14.67
N LEU A 465 15.96 -28.15 15.16
CA LEU A 465 16.71 -28.75 16.26
C LEU A 465 16.08 -28.38 17.62
N THR A 466 14.87 -28.87 17.84
CA THR A 466 14.16 -28.76 19.12
C THR A 466 14.01 -30.14 19.75
N VAL A 467 13.98 -30.19 21.08
CA VAL A 467 13.92 -31.45 21.86
C VAL A 467 12.72 -32.32 21.45
N ASP A 468 11.62 -31.69 21.04
CA ASP A 468 10.34 -32.35 20.76
C ASP A 468 10.23 -32.90 19.32
N ASN A 469 11.24 -32.67 18.47
CA ASN A 469 11.19 -33.02 17.04
C ASN A 469 11.81 -34.39 16.71
N ASN A 470 11.99 -35.27 17.71
CA ASN A 470 12.58 -36.61 17.56
C ASN A 470 13.96 -36.61 16.85
N ILE A 471 14.78 -35.59 17.12
CA ILE A 471 16.14 -35.45 16.63
C ILE A 471 17.09 -35.44 17.83
N ASP A 472 18.13 -36.29 17.79
CA ASP A 472 19.22 -36.21 18.77
C ASP A 472 20.13 -35.02 18.42
N ILE A 473 19.86 -33.87 19.02
CA ILE A 473 20.60 -32.61 18.79
C ILE A 473 22.09 -32.82 19.02
N HIS A 474 22.48 -33.50 20.10
CA HIS A 474 23.89 -33.74 20.42
C HIS A 474 24.58 -34.57 19.35
N ALA A 475 23.94 -35.64 18.86
CA ALA A 475 24.50 -36.46 17.79
C ALA A 475 24.73 -35.67 16.49
N VAL A 476 23.83 -34.74 16.16
CA VAL A 476 24.00 -33.84 15.01
C VAL A 476 25.16 -32.87 15.25
N VAL A 477 25.23 -32.26 16.43
CA VAL A 477 26.29 -31.31 16.81
C VAL A 477 27.67 -31.95 16.72
N GLU A 478 27.84 -33.17 17.26
CA GLU A 478 29.12 -33.88 17.19
C GLU A 478 29.47 -34.31 15.77
N ARG A 479 28.51 -34.85 15.03
CA ARG A 479 28.75 -35.40 13.68
C ARG A 479 29.21 -34.33 12.69
N TYR A 480 28.66 -33.12 12.79
CA TYR A 480 28.93 -32.02 11.86
C TYR A 480 29.82 -30.92 12.46
N ASP A 481 30.37 -31.12 13.67
CA ASP A 481 31.23 -30.16 14.38
C ASP A 481 30.63 -28.73 14.43
N LEU A 482 29.32 -28.65 14.70
CA LEU A 482 28.57 -27.39 14.59
C LEU A 482 29.08 -26.31 15.56
N ILE A 483 29.60 -26.70 16.72
CA ILE A 483 30.18 -25.76 17.70
C ILE A 483 31.40 -25.06 17.10
N GLU A 484 32.26 -25.78 16.39
CA GLU A 484 33.45 -25.19 15.77
C GLU A 484 33.08 -24.25 14.61
N CYS A 485 32.02 -24.58 13.85
CA CYS A 485 31.48 -23.66 12.85
C CYS A 485 30.93 -22.38 13.47
N ILE A 486 30.13 -22.48 14.54
CA ILE A 486 29.63 -21.32 15.27
C ILE A 486 30.78 -20.46 15.81
N LEU A 487 31.79 -21.08 16.41
CA LEU A 487 32.98 -20.37 16.91
C LEU A 487 33.69 -19.58 15.83
N LYS A 488 33.83 -20.15 14.62
CA LYS A 488 34.45 -19.47 13.48
C LYS A 488 33.67 -18.22 13.05
N TRP A 489 32.36 -18.15 13.27
CA TRP A 489 31.55 -16.98 12.90
C TRP A 489 31.45 -15.96 14.03
N LEU A 490 31.51 -16.41 15.30
CA LEU A 490 31.56 -15.52 16.45
C LEU A 490 32.94 -14.86 16.64
N ASP A 491 33.98 -15.32 15.95
CA ASP A 491 35.30 -14.69 15.96
C ASP A 491 35.28 -13.33 15.26
N GLY A 492 35.22 -12.27 16.07
CA GLY A 492 35.22 -10.88 15.60
C GLY A 492 36.45 -10.50 14.75
N ALA A 493 37.54 -11.28 14.76
CA ALA A 493 38.69 -11.04 13.90
C ALA A 493 38.44 -11.36 12.41
N ARG A 494 37.44 -12.20 12.10
CA ARG A 494 37.12 -12.61 10.73
C ARG A 494 36.29 -11.58 9.95
N GLY A 495 35.61 -10.66 10.65
CA GLY A 495 34.76 -9.66 10.00
C GLY A 495 33.58 -10.26 9.23
N CYS A 496 32.96 -11.32 9.75
CA CYS A 496 31.77 -11.96 9.16
C CYS A 496 30.58 -11.00 9.08
N ASP A 497 29.66 -11.26 8.15
CA ASP A 497 28.41 -10.51 8.00
C ASP A 497 27.61 -10.48 9.32
N ALA A 498 27.04 -9.31 9.61
CA ALA A 498 26.30 -9.06 10.83
C ALA A 498 25.14 -10.05 11.05
N GLU A 499 24.44 -10.44 9.99
CA GLU A 499 23.32 -11.37 10.00
C GLU A 499 23.79 -12.81 10.25
N LEU A 500 24.95 -13.20 9.71
CA LEU A 500 25.56 -14.50 9.97
C LEU A 500 26.01 -14.64 11.43
N VAL A 501 26.62 -13.59 12.01
CA VAL A 501 27.00 -13.58 13.43
C VAL A 501 25.76 -13.72 14.32
N LEU A 502 24.68 -12.98 14.00
CA LEU A 502 23.41 -13.10 14.72
C LEU A 502 22.84 -14.53 14.61
N GLU A 503 22.84 -15.12 13.41
CA GLU A 503 22.34 -16.47 13.21
C GLU A 503 23.18 -17.52 13.96
N ALA A 504 24.49 -17.31 14.09
CA ALA A 504 25.36 -18.16 14.90
C ALA A 504 24.99 -18.11 16.40
N VAL A 505 24.60 -16.93 16.91
CA VAL A 505 24.08 -16.78 18.29
C VAL A 505 22.74 -17.50 18.46
N VAL A 506 21.81 -17.32 17.50
CA VAL A 506 20.51 -18.02 17.51
C VAL A 506 20.71 -19.54 17.50
N ALA A 507 21.60 -20.03 16.65
CA ALA A 507 21.96 -21.44 16.60
C ALA A 507 22.55 -21.94 17.92
N ALA A 508 23.43 -21.17 18.56
CA ALA A 508 23.97 -21.53 19.88
C ALA A 508 22.85 -21.68 20.93
N GLY A 509 21.86 -20.79 20.92
CA GLY A 509 20.68 -20.90 21.80
C GLY A 509 19.81 -22.12 21.51
N ALA A 510 19.54 -22.41 20.23
CA ALA A 510 18.77 -23.59 19.83
C ALA A 510 19.47 -24.89 20.23
N LEU A 511 20.76 -25.02 19.93
CA LEU A 511 21.57 -26.19 20.29
C LEU A 511 21.68 -26.37 21.81
N ALA A 512 21.71 -25.28 22.58
CA ALA A 512 21.73 -25.33 24.04
C ALA A 512 20.41 -25.82 24.68
N ALA A 513 19.39 -26.14 23.89
CA ALA A 513 18.21 -26.82 24.40
C ALA A 513 18.53 -28.26 24.89
N ASP A 514 19.50 -28.94 24.28
CA ASP A 514 19.99 -30.25 24.74
C ASP A 514 21.09 -30.10 25.81
N GLU A 515 21.00 -30.87 26.90
CA GLU A 515 21.91 -30.77 28.05
C GLU A 515 23.39 -31.01 27.67
N ARG A 516 23.65 -31.99 26.81
CA ARG A 516 25.02 -32.38 26.43
C ARG A 516 25.61 -31.34 25.48
N ALA A 517 24.83 -30.88 24.51
CA ALA A 517 25.21 -29.81 23.60
C ALA A 517 25.43 -28.49 24.34
N ALA A 518 24.57 -28.15 25.31
CA ALA A 518 24.73 -26.98 26.18
C ALA A 518 26.03 -27.02 26.97
N ALA A 519 26.38 -28.18 27.56
CA ALA A 519 27.64 -28.33 28.30
C ALA A 519 28.87 -28.12 27.39
N ALA A 520 28.85 -28.68 26.17
CA ALA A 520 29.92 -28.49 25.19
C ALA A 520 30.02 -27.04 24.68
N LEU A 521 28.88 -26.39 24.43
CA LEU A 521 28.80 -24.98 24.02
C LEU A 521 29.29 -24.04 25.12
N ALA A 522 28.87 -24.22 26.37
CA ALA A 522 29.35 -23.40 27.47
C ALA A 522 30.89 -23.50 27.61
N ALA A 523 31.43 -24.71 27.51
CA ALA A 523 32.87 -24.96 27.65
C ALA A 523 33.72 -24.39 26.50
N ARG A 524 33.21 -24.40 25.26
CA ARG A 524 33.99 -23.99 24.07
C ARG A 524 33.64 -22.59 23.57
N ALA A 525 32.37 -22.21 23.60
CA ALA A 525 31.82 -21.00 22.99
C ALA A 525 31.27 -19.96 23.97
N GLY A 526 31.18 -20.25 25.27
CA GLY A 526 30.66 -19.31 26.27
C GLY A 526 31.38 -17.95 26.27
N GLY A 527 32.71 -17.95 26.20
CA GLY A 527 33.49 -16.72 26.09
C GLY A 527 33.29 -15.97 24.77
N ALA A 528 33.09 -16.68 23.66
CA ALA A 528 32.81 -16.08 22.35
C ALA A 528 31.44 -15.39 22.31
N LEU A 529 30.42 -16.00 22.93
CA LEU A 529 29.09 -15.38 23.07
C LEU A 529 29.14 -14.09 23.92
N VAL A 530 29.91 -14.07 25.01
CA VAL A 530 30.14 -12.85 25.80
C VAL A 530 30.86 -11.79 24.98
N ALA A 531 31.86 -12.19 24.18
CA ALA A 531 32.55 -11.26 23.29
C ALA A 531 31.63 -10.68 22.22
N ALA A 532 30.75 -11.49 21.63
CA ALA A 532 29.75 -11.06 20.65
C ALA A 532 28.77 -10.04 21.27
N LEU A 533 28.23 -10.34 22.47
CA LEU A 533 27.38 -9.41 23.22
C LEU A 533 28.06 -8.05 23.42
N ARG A 534 29.31 -8.05 23.88
CA ARG A 534 30.10 -6.82 24.10
C ARG A 534 30.32 -6.03 22.81
N GLN A 535 30.57 -6.70 21.69
CA GLN A 535 30.85 -6.03 20.42
C GLN A 535 29.60 -5.40 19.79
N ARG A 536 28.40 -5.89 20.14
CA ARG A 536 27.15 -5.57 19.44
C ARG A 536 26.04 -5.09 20.39
N GLN A 537 26.40 -4.38 21.47
CA GLN A 537 25.45 -3.87 22.47
C GLN A 537 24.44 -2.85 21.95
N ALA A 538 24.68 -2.24 20.78
CA ALA A 538 23.76 -1.27 20.18
C ALA A 538 22.64 -1.93 19.35
N ASP A 539 22.71 -3.25 19.13
CA ASP A 539 21.74 -4.02 18.35
C ASP A 539 20.87 -4.83 19.33
N ASP A 540 19.68 -4.31 19.65
CA ASP A 540 18.73 -4.90 20.60
C ASP A 540 18.41 -6.37 20.29
N GLU A 541 18.29 -6.72 19.01
CA GLU A 541 17.99 -8.09 18.59
C GLU A 541 19.19 -9.00 18.89
N HIS A 542 20.40 -8.55 18.58
CA HIS A 542 21.61 -9.29 18.92
C HIS A 542 21.77 -9.50 20.43
N VAL A 543 21.48 -8.46 21.23
CA VAL A 543 21.50 -8.55 22.69
C VAL A 543 20.45 -9.56 23.16
N LEU A 544 19.21 -9.45 22.70
CA LEU A 544 18.10 -10.33 23.09
C LEU A 544 18.42 -11.80 22.77
N GLN A 545 18.91 -12.11 21.57
CA GLN A 545 19.27 -13.47 21.18
C GLN A 545 20.46 -14.02 21.97
N THR A 546 21.44 -13.17 22.31
CA THR A 546 22.57 -13.61 23.14
C THR A 546 22.13 -13.91 24.57
N VAL A 547 21.25 -13.09 25.14
CA VAL A 547 20.65 -13.33 26.45
C VAL A 547 19.78 -14.58 26.42
N PHE A 548 19.03 -14.83 25.35
CA PHE A 548 18.30 -16.08 25.16
C PHE A 548 19.24 -17.30 25.12
N ALA A 549 20.35 -17.22 24.40
CA ALA A 549 21.36 -18.30 24.40
C ALA A 549 21.93 -18.55 25.80
N PHE A 550 22.21 -17.50 26.58
CA PHE A 550 22.58 -17.64 28.00
C PHE A 550 21.47 -18.28 28.82
N ARG A 551 20.20 -17.91 28.59
CA ARG A 551 19.06 -18.50 29.29
C ARG A 551 18.97 -20.00 29.08
N GLN A 552 19.21 -20.46 27.85
CA GLN A 552 19.23 -21.88 27.48
C GLN A 552 20.39 -22.61 28.16
N LEU A 553 21.60 -22.04 28.13
CA LEU A 553 22.76 -22.61 28.83
C LEU A 553 22.55 -22.68 30.35
N LEU A 554 21.96 -21.64 30.95
CA LEU A 554 21.68 -21.58 32.39
C LEU A 554 20.62 -22.60 32.83
N ALA A 555 19.78 -23.09 31.93
CA ALA A 555 18.79 -24.12 32.24
C ALA A 555 19.44 -25.45 32.66
N HIS A 556 20.70 -25.69 32.27
CA HIS A 556 21.41 -26.94 32.49
C HIS A 556 22.52 -26.77 33.54
N PRO A 557 22.54 -27.53 34.65
CA PRO A 557 23.46 -27.29 35.77
C PRO A 557 24.95 -27.23 35.41
N ARG A 558 25.42 -28.12 34.51
CA ARG A 558 26.83 -28.17 34.09
C ARG A 558 27.22 -26.96 33.23
N ALA A 559 26.36 -26.60 32.29
CA ALA A 559 26.57 -25.44 31.42
C ALA A 559 26.47 -24.14 32.23
N ALA A 560 25.48 -24.04 33.13
CA ALA A 560 25.32 -22.92 34.05
C ALA A 560 26.55 -22.70 34.93
N ALA A 561 27.07 -23.78 35.55
CA ALA A 561 28.28 -23.69 36.37
C ALA A 561 29.47 -23.14 35.58
N HIS A 562 29.67 -23.61 34.34
CA HIS A 562 30.75 -23.13 33.49
C HIS A 562 30.54 -21.66 33.06
N LEU A 563 29.33 -21.30 32.63
CA LEU A 563 29.02 -19.94 32.18
C LEU A 563 29.23 -18.91 33.32
N VAL A 564 28.77 -19.24 34.53
CA VAL A 564 28.85 -18.34 35.71
C VAL A 564 30.27 -18.23 36.28
N SER A 565 31.06 -19.31 36.25
CA SER A 565 32.39 -19.33 36.86
C SER A 565 33.52 -18.96 35.89
N SER A 566 33.36 -19.24 34.59
CA SER A 566 34.43 -19.10 33.59
C SER A 566 34.26 -17.88 32.68
N THR A 567 33.16 -17.13 32.78
CA THR A 567 32.88 -15.99 31.88
C THR A 567 32.37 -14.76 32.64
N GLU A 568 32.34 -13.62 31.93
CA GLU A 568 31.78 -12.36 32.44
C GLU A 568 30.26 -12.22 32.21
N ALA A 569 29.58 -13.27 31.70
CA ALA A 569 28.15 -13.21 31.39
C ALA A 569 27.28 -12.69 32.55
N PRO A 570 27.49 -13.08 33.83
CA PRO A 570 26.70 -12.52 34.94
C PRO A 570 26.83 -11.01 35.11
N ALA A 571 28.00 -10.43 34.81
CA ALA A 571 28.19 -8.98 34.90
C ALA A 571 27.35 -8.24 33.84
N TYR A 572 27.43 -8.68 32.58
CA TYR A 572 26.62 -8.10 31.51
C TYR A 572 25.12 -8.27 31.75
N LEU A 573 24.68 -9.42 32.27
CA LEU A 573 23.27 -9.64 32.61
C LEU A 573 22.78 -8.68 33.70
N ILE A 574 23.62 -8.33 34.68
CA ILE A 574 23.31 -7.32 35.69
C ILE A 574 23.18 -5.94 35.05
N ASP A 575 24.09 -5.56 34.15
CA ASP A 575 24.05 -4.27 33.45
C ASP A 575 22.78 -4.14 32.59
N LEU A 576 22.33 -5.23 31.97
CA LEU A 576 21.13 -5.28 31.14
C LEU A 576 19.80 -5.31 31.93
N MET A 577 19.83 -5.39 33.27
CA MET A 577 18.59 -5.33 34.08
C MET A 577 17.79 -4.05 33.87
N GLN A 578 18.47 -2.95 33.53
CA GLN A 578 17.87 -1.63 33.32
C GLN A 578 17.85 -1.24 31.85
N ASP A 579 18.00 -2.22 30.94
CA ASP A 579 17.97 -1.96 29.50
C ASP A 579 16.66 -1.26 29.08
N LYS A 580 16.68 -0.45 28.02
CA LYS A 580 15.50 0.26 27.54
C LYS A 580 14.46 -0.70 26.99
N ASN A 581 14.88 -1.80 26.38
CA ASN A 581 14.02 -2.80 25.78
C ASN A 581 13.41 -3.73 26.85
N ALA A 582 12.07 -3.79 26.90
CA ALA A 582 11.36 -4.56 27.90
C ALA A 582 11.57 -6.08 27.80
N GLU A 583 11.74 -6.60 26.58
CA GLU A 583 11.96 -8.04 26.37
C GLU A 583 13.37 -8.45 26.80
N ILE A 584 14.38 -7.60 26.55
CA ILE A 584 15.75 -7.81 27.06
C ILE A 584 15.72 -7.86 28.59
N ARG A 585 15.07 -6.89 29.26
CA ARG A 585 14.94 -6.89 30.72
C ARG A 585 14.29 -8.16 31.24
N LYS A 586 13.17 -8.59 30.63
CA LYS A 586 12.44 -9.80 31.02
C LYS A 586 13.28 -11.06 30.87
N MET A 587 13.99 -11.21 29.75
CA MET A 587 14.87 -12.36 29.51
C MET A 587 16.07 -12.35 30.46
N CYS A 588 16.69 -11.18 30.69
CA CYS A 588 17.79 -11.02 31.62
C CYS A 588 17.38 -11.36 33.05
N ASP A 589 16.21 -10.91 33.50
CA ASP A 589 15.70 -11.20 34.84
C ASP A 589 15.52 -12.71 35.05
N SER A 590 15.02 -13.43 34.04
CA SER A 590 14.94 -14.90 34.07
C SER A 590 16.31 -15.57 34.21
N CYS A 591 17.35 -15.06 33.53
CA CYS A 591 18.72 -15.55 33.69
C CYS A 591 19.24 -15.30 35.11
N LEU A 592 19.04 -14.09 35.64
CA LEU A 592 19.52 -13.69 36.96
C LEU A 592 18.82 -14.43 38.10
N ASP A 593 17.53 -14.76 37.94
CA ASP A 593 16.80 -15.61 38.88
C ASP A 593 17.49 -16.97 39.04
N ILE A 594 17.85 -17.62 37.94
CA ILE A 594 18.57 -18.90 37.97
C ILE A 594 19.93 -18.73 38.65
N ILE A 595 20.70 -17.71 38.26
CA ILE A 595 22.03 -17.45 38.85
C ILE A 595 21.94 -17.16 40.35
N SER A 596 20.88 -16.47 40.80
CA SER A 596 20.68 -16.12 42.20
C SER A 596 20.33 -17.32 43.11
N GLN A 597 19.78 -18.38 42.51
CA GLN A 597 19.46 -19.64 43.20
C GLN A 597 20.68 -20.58 43.27
N MET A 598 21.69 -20.35 42.43
CA MET A 598 22.95 -21.08 42.47
C MET A 598 23.79 -20.63 43.68
N GLN A 599 24.50 -21.57 44.31
CA GLN A 599 25.44 -21.26 45.40
C GLN A 599 26.74 -20.65 44.83
N ASN A 600 26.72 -19.35 44.54
CA ASN A 600 27.85 -18.62 43.96
C ASN A 600 27.99 -17.18 44.51
N ASP A 601 29.11 -16.53 44.21
CA ASP A 601 29.40 -15.16 44.65
C ASP A 601 28.55 -14.10 43.93
N TRP A 602 28.01 -14.43 42.75
CA TRP A 602 27.15 -13.54 41.97
C TRP A 602 25.77 -13.37 42.60
N ALA A 603 25.24 -14.39 43.27
CA ALA A 603 23.93 -14.35 43.92
C ALA A 603 23.81 -13.20 44.95
N ALA A 604 24.89 -12.92 45.70
CA ALA A 604 24.94 -11.79 46.61
C ALA A 604 24.95 -10.45 45.86
N ARG A 605 25.72 -10.34 44.77
CA ARG A 605 25.81 -9.13 43.93
C ARG A 605 24.48 -8.80 43.26
N ILE A 606 23.80 -9.80 42.70
CA ILE A 606 22.48 -9.66 42.07
C ILE A 606 21.45 -9.13 43.07
N LYS A 607 21.42 -9.66 44.29
CA LYS A 607 20.51 -9.17 45.35
C LYS A 607 20.74 -7.70 45.68
N VAL A 608 22.01 -7.29 45.80
CA VAL A 608 22.37 -5.89 46.06
C VAL A 608 21.94 -4.99 44.91
N GLU A 609 22.18 -5.40 43.66
CA GLU A 609 21.87 -4.57 42.50
C GLU A 609 20.36 -4.48 42.24
N ARG A 610 19.60 -5.56 42.46
CA ARG A 610 18.12 -5.52 42.46
C ARG A 610 17.59 -4.55 43.51
N PHE A 611 18.15 -4.56 44.71
CA PHE A 611 17.78 -3.61 45.77
C PHE A 611 18.10 -2.16 45.37
N ARG A 612 19.27 -1.91 44.79
CA ARG A 612 19.64 -0.57 44.28
C ARG A 612 18.71 -0.11 43.16
N CYS A 613 18.41 -0.98 42.20
CA CYS A 613 17.52 -0.69 41.08
C CYS A 613 16.11 -0.33 41.58
N HIS A 614 15.54 -1.14 42.49
CA HIS A 614 14.23 -0.88 43.07
C HIS A 614 14.17 0.48 43.80
N ASN A 615 15.19 0.78 44.62
CA ASN A 615 15.22 2.03 45.38
C ASN A 615 15.63 3.25 44.55
N GLY A 616 16.42 3.08 43.50
CA GLY A 616 16.82 4.15 42.58
C GLY A 616 15.63 4.72 41.82
N GLN A 617 14.69 3.86 41.40
CA GLN A 617 13.43 4.28 40.81
C GLN A 617 12.60 5.13 41.78
N TRP A 618 12.53 4.71 43.06
CA TRP A 618 11.85 5.48 44.10
C TRP A 618 12.50 6.84 44.34
N LEU A 619 13.83 6.90 44.41
CA LEU A 619 14.57 8.15 44.61
C LEU A 619 14.35 9.14 43.45
N SER A 620 14.35 8.67 42.20
CA SER A 620 14.07 9.51 41.03
C SER A 620 12.67 10.14 41.06
N VAL A 621 11.66 9.37 41.48
CA VAL A 621 10.28 9.87 41.64
C VAL A 621 10.21 10.93 42.75
N VAL A 622 10.87 10.69 43.88
CA VAL A 622 10.95 11.66 45.00
C VAL A 622 11.67 12.95 44.60
N GLU A 623 12.75 12.86 43.82
CA GLU A 623 13.47 14.04 43.30
C GLU A 623 12.62 14.84 42.31
N THR A 624 11.84 14.17 41.45
CA THR A 624 10.94 14.83 40.48
C THR A 624 9.80 15.57 41.19
N LEU A 625 9.18 14.94 42.19
CA LEU A 625 8.14 15.55 43.03
C LEU A 625 8.70 16.71 43.88
N GLY A 626 9.93 16.57 44.38
CA GLY A 626 10.62 17.63 45.11
C GLY A 626 10.99 18.84 44.26
N ALA A 627 11.32 18.63 42.98
CA ALA A 627 11.63 19.69 42.01
C ALA A 627 10.37 20.46 41.57
N GLU A 628 9.24 19.79 41.36
CA GLU A 628 7.95 20.43 41.05
C GLU A 628 7.41 21.24 42.23
N ALA A 629 7.59 20.74 43.46
CA ALA A 629 7.28 21.49 44.69
C ALA A 629 8.19 22.71 44.90
N GLY A 630 9.39 22.74 44.28
CA GLY A 630 10.35 23.84 44.37
C GLY A 630 10.15 24.96 43.35
N ALA A 631 9.41 24.73 42.25
CA ALA A 631 9.22 25.71 41.17
C ALA A 631 7.93 26.54 41.29
N GLY A 632 7.00 26.18 42.18
CA GLY A 632 5.77 26.92 42.45
C GLY A 632 5.61 27.17 43.94
N GLY A 633 6.13 28.30 44.43
CA GLY A 633 5.90 28.71 45.81
C GLY A 633 4.41 28.89 46.10
N GLY A 634 3.89 28.15 47.07
CA GLY A 634 2.53 28.33 47.57
C GLY A 634 2.09 27.19 48.48
N ALA A 635 2.05 27.47 49.78
CA ALA A 635 1.56 26.57 50.82
C ALA A 635 0.16 25.99 50.51
N GLY A 636 -0.03 24.70 50.80
CA GLY A 636 -1.32 24.03 50.74
C GLY A 636 -1.26 22.67 51.44
N ASP A 637 -1.86 22.63 52.63
CA ASP A 637 -2.08 21.48 53.50
C ASP A 637 -2.96 20.43 52.78
N ALA A 638 -2.42 19.24 52.45
CA ALA A 638 -3.20 18.07 52.03
C ALA A 638 -2.37 16.77 52.14
N PRO A 639 -2.60 15.91 53.15
CA PRO A 639 -1.91 14.62 53.27
C PRO A 639 -2.52 13.50 52.39
N ASP A 640 -3.47 13.82 51.50
CA ASP A 640 -4.34 12.83 50.83
C ASP A 640 -4.19 12.70 49.30
N ASP A 641 -3.25 13.41 48.68
CA ASP A 641 -3.03 13.35 47.22
C ASP A 641 -1.70 12.66 46.82
N LEU A 642 -1.32 11.61 47.55
CA LEU A 642 -0.29 10.70 47.06
C LEU A 642 -0.90 9.75 46.00
N PRO A 643 -0.31 9.63 44.81
CA PRO A 643 -0.73 8.65 43.81
C PRO A 643 -0.90 7.26 44.44
N PRO A 644 -1.87 6.43 44.00
CA PRO A 644 -2.26 5.19 44.69
C PRO A 644 -1.12 4.20 44.98
N TYR A 645 0.00 4.28 44.24
CA TYR A 645 1.18 3.44 44.42
C TYR A 645 2.14 3.90 45.54
N LEU A 646 1.91 5.07 46.13
CA LEU A 646 2.68 5.63 47.25
C LEU A 646 1.92 5.61 48.58
N SER A 647 0.70 5.04 48.63
CA SER A 647 0.01 4.84 49.89
C SER A 647 0.74 3.76 50.71
N ALA A 648 0.80 3.95 52.03
CA ALA A 648 1.44 3.01 52.95
C ALA A 648 0.90 1.56 52.84
N GLU A 649 -0.30 1.41 52.27
CA GLU A 649 -0.99 0.15 52.04
C GLU A 649 -0.36 -0.69 50.89
N TYR A 650 0.20 -0.03 49.87
CA TYR A 650 0.88 -0.70 48.74
C TYR A 650 2.29 -1.20 49.12
N LEU A 651 2.97 -0.51 50.05
CA LEU A 651 4.26 -0.93 50.60
C LEU A 651 4.17 -2.17 51.51
N THR A 652 2.98 -2.44 52.07
CA THR A 652 2.77 -3.60 52.94
C THR A 652 2.32 -4.88 52.23
N THR A 653 1.83 -4.79 50.98
CA THR A 653 1.23 -5.92 50.27
C THR A 653 2.20 -6.77 49.45
N HIS A 654 3.43 -6.30 49.20
CA HIS A 654 4.50 -7.09 48.55
C HIS A 654 5.64 -7.47 49.51
N ARG A 655 5.31 -7.93 50.73
CA ARG A 655 6.26 -8.71 51.52
C ARG A 655 6.49 -10.06 50.84
N LEU A 656 7.72 -10.26 50.36
CA LEU A 656 8.30 -11.53 49.97
C LEU A 656 7.80 -12.68 50.86
N ALA A 657 7.11 -13.64 50.25
CA ALA A 657 6.87 -14.94 50.83
C ALA A 657 8.22 -15.64 51.05
N THR A 658 8.79 -15.53 52.24
CA THR A 658 9.70 -16.55 52.80
C THR A 658 9.54 -16.65 54.32
N THR A 659 8.94 -17.79 54.73
CA THR A 659 9.15 -18.59 55.95
C THR A 659 9.04 -17.94 57.35
N SER A 660 8.00 -18.33 58.11
CA SER A 660 8.16 -18.88 59.47
C SER A 660 6.86 -19.57 59.96
N SER A 661 7.06 -20.70 60.65
CA SER A 661 6.07 -21.61 61.22
C SER A 661 5.16 -20.98 62.28
N ASP A 662 3.85 -21.22 62.23
CA ASP A 662 3.16 -22.12 63.16
C ASP A 662 1.64 -22.23 62.88
N SER A 663 1.11 -23.38 63.28
CA SER A 663 -0.17 -24.04 63.03
C SER A 663 -1.48 -23.30 63.35
N GLN A 664 -2.50 -23.43 62.49
CA GLN A 664 -3.72 -24.26 62.69
C GLN A 664 -4.80 -24.05 61.59
N ILE A 665 -5.10 -25.14 60.86
CA ILE A 665 -6.41 -25.67 60.40
C ILE A 665 -7.45 -24.71 59.78
N SER A 666 -7.73 -24.88 58.48
CA SER A 666 -9.02 -25.39 57.96
C SER A 666 -9.01 -25.52 56.43
N LEU A 667 -9.61 -26.62 55.98
CA LEU A 667 -9.72 -27.17 54.63
C LEU A 667 -10.52 -26.25 53.67
N ASN A 668 -10.08 -26.16 52.41
CA ASN A 668 -10.85 -26.77 51.31
C ASN A 668 -10.02 -26.91 50.03
N ASP A 669 -10.35 -28.02 49.40
CA ASP A 669 -9.88 -28.68 48.18
C ASP A 669 -10.06 -27.81 46.93
N ASP A 670 -9.06 -27.81 46.04
CA ASP A 670 -9.20 -27.85 44.58
C ASP A 670 -7.79 -27.79 43.96
N SER A 671 -7.28 -28.98 43.67
CA SER A 671 -6.07 -29.22 42.89
C SER A 671 -6.32 -28.96 41.40
N ASP A 672 -5.62 -28.00 40.83
CA ASP A 672 -5.33 -27.97 39.38
C ASP A 672 -3.84 -27.69 39.17
N SER A 673 -3.12 -28.73 38.74
CA SER A 673 -1.71 -28.70 38.39
C SER A 673 -1.49 -27.88 37.11
N PHE A 674 -0.86 -26.70 37.25
CA PHE A 674 -0.44 -25.87 36.12
C PHE A 674 0.99 -26.27 35.68
N SER A 675 1.10 -27.29 34.84
CA SER A 675 2.28 -27.51 33.98
C SER A 675 2.08 -26.73 32.68
N GLY A 676 2.44 -25.44 32.68
CA GLY A 676 2.39 -24.60 31.49
C GLY A 676 3.75 -24.57 30.80
N GLU A 677 3.89 -25.30 29.69
CA GLU A 677 4.92 -25.05 28.69
C GLU A 677 4.78 -23.59 28.22
N ALA A 678 5.80 -22.78 28.45
CA ALA A 678 5.87 -21.44 27.89
C ALA A 678 6.17 -21.55 26.40
N ASP A 679 5.35 -20.93 25.54
CA ASP A 679 5.57 -20.84 24.10
C ASP A 679 6.85 -20.03 23.79
N TYR A 680 7.99 -20.71 23.66
CA TYR A 680 9.32 -20.13 23.37
C TYR A 680 9.49 -19.68 21.90
N ASN A 681 8.47 -19.84 21.04
CA ASN A 681 8.56 -19.57 19.60
C ASN A 681 8.53 -18.07 19.22
N ARG A 682 8.37 -17.14 20.17
CA ARG A 682 8.27 -15.69 19.85
C ARG A 682 9.63 -15.05 19.52
N ALA A 683 10.74 -15.64 19.97
CA ALA A 683 12.09 -15.10 19.74
C ALA A 683 12.60 -15.31 18.30
N ASN A 684 11.94 -16.12 17.46
CA ASN A 684 12.37 -16.38 16.08
C ASN A 684 11.70 -15.49 15.02
N SER A 685 10.97 -14.44 15.43
CA SER A 685 10.24 -13.56 14.51
C SER A 685 11.15 -12.50 13.87
N ARG A 686 11.86 -12.86 12.80
CA ARG A 686 12.38 -11.88 11.84
C ARG A 686 11.19 -11.34 11.03
N ASN A 687 10.94 -10.03 11.10
CA ASN A 687 9.90 -9.25 10.41
C ASN A 687 8.49 -9.24 11.02
N THR A 688 8.25 -8.44 12.06
CA THR A 688 7.00 -7.66 12.25
C THR A 688 7.18 -6.55 13.29
N GLN A 689 8.16 -5.65 13.14
CA GLN A 689 8.15 -4.37 13.87
C GLN A 689 8.60 -3.24 12.96
N ASP A 690 7.71 -2.85 12.05
CA ASP A 690 7.70 -1.49 11.51
C ASP A 690 6.25 -1.17 11.17
N GLY A 691 5.56 -0.51 12.11
CA GLY A 691 4.16 -0.17 11.88
C GLY A 691 3.32 0.19 13.10
N GLN A 692 3.89 0.69 14.20
CA GLN A 692 3.12 1.41 15.22
C GLN A 692 3.99 2.51 15.85
N SER A 693 3.88 3.74 15.31
CA SER A 693 4.12 4.94 16.10
C SER A 693 2.84 5.77 16.05
N ASP A 694 2.29 6.01 17.24
CA ASP A 694 1.08 6.80 17.46
C ASP A 694 1.33 8.27 17.14
N GLU A 695 0.42 8.86 16.36
CA GLU A 695 0.25 10.30 16.21
C GLU A 695 -0.34 10.88 17.51
N LEU A 696 0.40 11.73 18.23
CA LEU A 696 -0.19 12.83 18.99
C LEU A 696 0.76 14.04 19.13
N LEU A 697 0.29 15.14 18.55
CA LEU A 697 0.76 16.54 18.48
C LEU A 697 1.60 17.11 19.64
N GLY A 698 2.56 18.01 19.31
CA GLY A 698 3.05 19.04 20.23
C GLY A 698 4.26 19.85 19.75
N LEU A 699 3.99 21.10 19.32
CA LEU A 699 4.93 22.15 18.90
C LEU A 699 6.16 22.38 19.81
N SER A 700 7.34 22.60 19.24
CA SER A 700 8.20 23.77 19.54
C SER A 700 9.40 23.88 18.59
N ASP A 701 9.58 25.10 18.08
CA ASP A 701 10.74 25.56 17.30
C ASP A 701 12.02 25.55 18.14
N SER A 702 13.15 25.13 17.56
CA SER A 702 14.38 25.95 17.52
C SER A 702 15.49 25.35 16.66
N LEU A 703 16.02 26.21 15.80
CA LEU A 703 17.17 26.02 14.92
C LEU A 703 18.50 25.87 15.68
N SER A 704 19.37 24.96 15.24
CA SER A 704 20.70 25.28 14.68
C SER A 704 21.46 23.99 14.34
N GLY A 705 22.17 24.02 13.22
CA GLY A 705 22.58 22.83 12.49
C GLY A 705 23.91 22.21 12.91
N LYS A 706 24.12 21.01 12.38
CA LYS A 706 25.35 20.58 11.71
C LYS A 706 25.06 19.32 10.90
N THR A 707 25.25 19.46 9.61
CA THR A 707 25.17 18.46 8.56
C THR A 707 26.26 17.40 8.73
N SER A 708 25.88 16.12 8.72
CA SER A 708 26.77 15.00 8.38
C SER A 708 25.99 13.99 7.55
N GLU A 709 26.61 13.64 6.43
CA GLU A 709 26.16 12.74 5.36
C GLU A 709 25.97 11.32 5.90
N ASP A 710 24.76 10.74 5.81
CA ASP A 710 24.55 9.27 5.87
C ASP A 710 23.14 8.75 5.45
N GLU A 711 22.35 9.50 4.66
CA GLU A 711 21.02 9.05 4.20
C GLU A 711 20.98 8.41 2.80
N THR A 712 22.11 8.02 2.22
CA THR A 712 22.19 7.60 0.80
C THR A 712 22.12 6.11 0.49
N GLN A 713 21.76 5.22 1.43
CA GLN A 713 21.72 3.77 1.16
C GLN A 713 20.34 3.08 1.16
N PHE A 714 19.27 3.69 1.67
CA PHE A 714 17.94 3.04 1.68
C PHE A 714 17.02 3.39 0.51
N THR A 715 17.39 4.33 -0.35
CA THR A 715 16.55 4.82 -1.47
C THR A 715 16.90 4.22 -2.84
N LYS A 716 17.95 3.38 -2.95
CA LYS A 716 18.39 2.81 -4.24
C LYS A 716 17.66 1.54 -4.70
N SER A 717 16.81 0.92 -3.87
CA SER A 717 16.04 -0.27 -4.27
C SER A 717 14.66 0.07 -4.88
N ALA A 718 14.15 1.29 -4.69
CA ALA A 718 12.83 1.70 -5.19
C ALA A 718 12.81 2.25 -6.63
N HIS A 719 13.98 2.50 -7.24
CA HIS A 719 14.08 3.10 -8.59
C HIS A 719 14.26 2.10 -9.73
N ALA A 720 14.15 0.79 -9.49
CA ALA A 720 14.09 -0.23 -10.54
C ALA A 720 12.65 -0.59 -10.98
N PHE A 721 11.63 0.12 -10.48
CA PHE A 721 10.22 -0.22 -10.65
C PHE A 721 9.36 0.89 -11.32
N SER A 722 9.95 1.83 -12.05
CA SER A 722 9.20 2.77 -12.91
C SER A 722 9.10 2.30 -14.35
#